data_AF-A0A524DFE8-F1
#
_entry.id   AF-A0A524DFE8-F1
#
_cell.length_a   1.000
_cell.length_b   1.000
_cell.length_c   1.000
_cell.angle_alpha   90.00
_cell.angle_beta   90.00
_cell.angle_gamma   90.00
#
_symmetry.space_group_name_H-M   'P 1'
#
loop_
_entity.id
_entity.type
_entity.pdbx_description
1 polymer ?
#
loop_
_entity_poly.entity_id
_entity_poly.type
_entity_poly.pdbx_seq_one_letter_code
_entity_poly.pdbx_strand_id
1 'polypeptide(L)'
;MNKIKNESKIDQQIVNKEHSTKDRPLFSKNFRISFLCYHLLYFFIFCLFLSSSFLGPTLLQSGTPSNDSQLQIQLIAQTFPVGHFNDSSGFTYKVEVEGDLAFLADGEDGLEIINISNPHHPFKISSYKYNGTIVDVVTVDSLTFLAVASEGFIILDISNITSPQLIGSYFESSGNPKALAYQDDYLYIADWGDGLEVYDVSDPLNPFKVSSHYDGGHASGISIHGEFAYLADQLDGLEIIDISNPENITEVGDYADGSYTCDVAIQGNYAYLADAYDDLEILDITNKNNITKVSNYDDYGYYHKVTVNGSLAYVSDIYKAVQIINISDPHNPTHFSYYFPPDEVPQNIALQEGFIYVACGTGGLRILALDSDADTLPDFEEIVPGEDGYITDPFNPDTDGDGLDDGFEVNTYHTNPLDPDTDDDGLNDMEDIVNGANPNDPDTDDDGLLDGEEVNIYETDPTEADSDGDGIEDGEELISGEDGYLTDPNDADTDDDGLNDKEEIDEYLTDPIDEDTDNDGLDDLEEVTSGFDGYLTNPLDPDTDGDGLTDGEESNNYGSSPRSTDTDEDGIEDQEEVTAGEDGYITDPSSSDTDGDGLTDNEEIDQYLTDPSKADTDGDGFNDGKELEKGKNPLDSKDHPIPWWWALVGSGIGIIVIGSVAGVIIITKKKADKIEPE
;
A
#
# COMPACT_ATOMS: atom_id res chain seq x y z
N MET A 1 88.59 31.13 35.09
CA MET A 1 88.07 30.19 34.08
C MET A 1 87.40 30.99 32.99
N ASN A 2 87.71 30.62 31.75
CA ASN A 2 87.53 31.36 30.50
C ASN A 2 86.09 31.84 30.25
N LYS A 3 85.84 33.09 29.79
CA LYS A 3 86.04 33.64 28.42
C LYS A 3 85.03 32.95 27.47
N ILE A 4 84.03 33.62 26.86
CA ILE A 4 84.07 34.54 25.69
C ILE A 4 82.58 34.95 25.45
N LYS A 5 82.12 36.22 25.47
CA LYS A 5 82.21 37.32 24.46
C LYS A 5 81.62 36.98 23.08
N ASN A 6 80.52 37.57 22.61
CA ASN A 6 80.45 38.79 21.77
C ASN A 6 78.96 38.88 21.31
N GLU A 7 78.14 39.94 21.46
CA GLU A 7 78.24 41.35 21.00
C GLU A 7 78.66 41.48 19.51
N SER A 8 77.87 42.04 18.58
CA SER A 8 77.36 43.42 18.46
C SER A 8 76.48 43.47 17.19
N LYS A 9 75.33 44.16 17.11
CA LYS A 9 75.04 45.61 17.08
C LYS A 9 75.79 46.41 16.01
N ILE A 10 75.04 47.08 15.13
CA ILE A 10 75.11 48.49 14.67
C ILE A 10 73.84 48.69 13.79
N ASP A 11 72.78 49.39 14.25
CA ASP A 11 72.56 50.86 14.37
C ASP A 11 72.40 51.57 13.01
N GLN A 12 71.16 52.00 12.66
CA GLN A 12 70.63 53.40 12.76
C GLN A 12 71.11 54.30 11.59
N GLN A 13 70.35 55.18 10.91
CA GLN A 13 69.20 56.01 11.29
C GLN A 13 68.80 56.93 10.08
N ILE A 14 67.64 57.63 10.18
CA ILE A 14 67.23 58.93 9.56
C ILE A 14 66.44 58.90 8.22
N VAL A 15 65.29 59.56 7.96
CA VAL A 15 64.25 60.37 8.67
C VAL A 15 63.04 60.57 7.72
N ASN A 16 61.82 60.56 8.29
CA ASN A 16 60.51 61.17 7.91
C ASN A 16 60.31 61.89 6.55
N LYS A 17 59.15 61.66 5.90
CA LYS A 17 57.93 62.51 6.01
C LYS A 17 56.71 61.95 5.26
N GLU A 18 55.54 62.22 5.83
CA GLU A 18 54.17 61.83 5.45
C GLU A 18 53.74 62.27 4.03
N HIS A 19 52.89 61.47 3.35
CA HIS A 19 51.47 61.77 3.03
C HIS A 19 50.87 60.83 1.97
N SER A 20 49.57 60.53 2.15
CA SER A 20 48.52 60.23 1.15
C SER A 20 48.31 58.79 0.62
N THR A 21 47.38 58.09 1.32
CA THR A 21 46.22 57.30 0.83
C THR A 21 46.14 56.87 -0.65
N LYS A 22 45.93 55.56 -0.91
CA LYS A 22 44.63 54.93 -1.25
C LYS A 22 44.75 53.45 -1.65
N ASP A 23 43.77 52.68 -1.13
CA ASP A 23 43.11 51.47 -1.65
C ASP A 23 43.87 50.12 -1.79
N ARG A 24 43.71 49.27 -0.77
CA ARG A 24 43.55 47.80 -0.87
C ARG A 24 42.58 47.34 0.23
N PRO A 25 41.54 46.52 -0.02
CA PRO A 25 40.74 45.97 1.07
C PRO A 25 41.44 44.75 1.67
N LEU A 26 41.49 44.71 3.00
CA LEU A 26 41.90 43.58 3.82
C LEU A 26 40.71 42.61 3.96
N PHE A 27 40.89 41.35 3.54
CA PHE A 27 40.09 40.23 4.04
C PHE A 27 40.72 39.70 5.35
N SER A 28 40.06 39.92 6.48
CA SER A 28 40.25 39.08 7.67
C SER A 28 39.06 39.24 8.64
N LYS A 29 38.59 38.10 9.18
CA LYS A 29 37.87 37.89 10.47
C LYS A 29 36.43 37.31 10.51
N ASN A 30 35.78 36.95 9.40
CA ASN A 30 34.47 36.28 9.49
C ASN A 30 34.49 34.73 9.47
N PHE A 31 35.66 34.11 9.42
CA PHE A 31 35.79 32.66 9.13
C PHE A 31 35.57 31.70 10.33
N ARG A 32 35.01 32.14 11.47
CA ARG A 32 34.85 31.24 12.65
C ARG A 32 33.46 31.25 13.30
N ILE A 33 32.48 31.98 12.78
CA ILE A 33 31.14 32.05 13.37
C ILE A 33 30.09 31.26 12.54
N SER A 34 30.32 31.00 11.24
CA SER A 34 29.42 30.15 10.44
C SER A 34 29.49 28.65 10.76
N PHE A 35 30.58 28.18 11.38
CA PHE A 35 30.84 26.74 11.60
C PHE A 35 29.92 26.11 12.65
N LEU A 36 29.35 26.90 13.58
CA LEU A 36 28.51 26.38 14.66
C LEU A 36 27.01 26.47 14.37
N CYS A 37 26.58 27.30 13.42
CA CYS A 37 25.17 27.45 13.06
C CYS A 37 24.71 26.40 12.03
N TYR A 38 25.61 25.86 11.21
CA TYR A 38 25.28 24.84 10.20
C TYR A 38 24.93 23.47 10.80
N HIS A 39 25.64 23.02 11.83
CA HIS A 39 25.36 21.74 12.50
C HIS A 39 24.06 21.74 13.33
N LEU A 40 23.61 22.90 13.82
CA LEU A 40 22.38 23.02 14.62
C LEU A 40 21.11 23.08 13.76
N LEU A 41 21.21 23.52 12.50
CA LEU A 41 20.07 23.57 11.57
C LEU A 41 19.80 22.18 10.95
N TYR A 42 20.85 21.42 10.63
CA TYR A 42 20.73 20.07 10.06
C TYR A 42 20.16 19.05 11.06
N PHE A 43 20.53 19.14 12.35
CA PHE A 43 19.98 18.27 13.38
C PHE A 43 18.46 18.48 13.58
N PHE A 44 17.94 19.67 13.26
CA PHE A 44 16.52 19.99 13.35
C PHE A 44 15.71 19.55 12.13
N ILE A 45 16.32 19.54 10.94
CA ILE A 45 15.69 19.04 9.71
C ILE A 45 15.69 17.50 9.69
N PHE A 46 16.77 16.87 10.15
CA PHE A 46 16.87 15.40 10.25
C PHE A 46 15.87 14.79 11.26
N CYS A 47 15.51 15.51 12.32
CA CYS A 47 14.47 15.08 13.26
C CYS A 47 13.03 15.25 12.75
N LEU A 48 12.80 16.02 11.68
CA LEU A 48 11.46 16.17 11.08
C LEU A 48 11.15 15.07 10.05
N PHE A 49 12.17 14.47 9.42
CA PHE A 49 12.01 13.35 8.49
C PHE A 49 11.81 11.98 9.17
N LEU A 50 12.22 11.84 10.45
CA LEU A 50 12.05 10.59 11.21
C LEU A 50 10.67 10.45 11.90
N SER A 51 9.73 11.36 11.66
CA SER A 51 8.39 11.32 12.27
C SER A 51 7.23 11.11 11.29
N SER A 52 7.50 10.94 10.00
CA SER A 52 6.46 10.68 8.98
C SER A 52 6.29 9.21 8.61
N SER A 53 7.14 8.31 9.11
CA SER A 53 6.98 6.86 8.92
C SER A 53 6.25 6.26 10.12
N PHE A 54 4.95 6.50 10.29
CA PHE A 54 4.01 5.71 11.11
C PHE A 54 2.63 6.40 11.17
N LEU A 55 1.93 6.49 10.04
CA LEU A 55 0.47 6.65 10.01
C LEU A 55 -0.01 5.91 8.77
N GLY A 56 -0.75 4.80 8.98
CA GLY A 56 -1.48 4.12 7.91
C GLY A 56 -2.56 5.02 7.31
N PRO A 57 -3.14 4.63 6.16
CA PRO A 57 -4.10 5.48 5.46
C PRO A 57 -5.32 5.66 6.35
N THR A 58 -5.63 6.92 6.66
CA THR A 58 -6.92 7.28 7.26
C THR A 58 -7.63 8.17 6.26
N LEU A 59 -8.79 7.68 5.79
CA LEU A 59 -9.66 8.25 4.78
C LEU A 59 -9.77 9.79 4.81
N LEU A 60 -9.58 10.41 3.65
CA LEU A 60 -10.05 11.77 3.34
C LEU A 60 -11.25 11.66 2.41
N GLN A 61 -12.43 11.50 3.01
CA GLN A 61 -13.71 11.48 2.31
C GLN A 61 -14.03 12.85 1.68
N SER A 62 -14.29 12.83 0.38
CA SER A 62 -15.04 13.76 -0.48
C SER A 62 -15.27 15.21 -0.01
N GLY A 63 -14.66 16.16 -0.71
CA GLY A 63 -15.03 17.57 -0.69
C GLY A 63 -14.65 18.26 -2.01
N THR A 64 -15.67 18.65 -2.79
CA THR A 64 -15.59 19.33 -4.10
C THR A 64 -14.42 20.33 -4.24
N PRO A 65 -13.68 20.36 -5.38
CA PRO A 65 -12.51 21.20 -5.52
C PRO A 65 -12.91 22.68 -5.71
N SER A 66 -12.59 23.52 -4.73
CA SER A 66 -12.50 24.96 -4.92
C SER A 66 -11.06 25.34 -5.26
N ASN A 67 -10.89 25.95 -6.44
CA ASN A 67 -9.65 26.59 -6.90
C ASN A 67 -9.02 27.49 -5.83
N ASP A 68 -7.94 27.04 -5.19
CA ASP A 68 -6.79 27.88 -4.84
C ASP A 68 -5.60 27.03 -4.37
N SER A 69 -4.49 27.14 -5.10
CA SER A 69 -3.14 26.69 -4.72
C SER A 69 -2.97 25.19 -4.39
N GLN A 70 -2.93 24.35 -5.43
CA GLN A 70 -2.17 23.11 -5.36
C GLN A 70 -0.70 23.47 -5.12
N LEU A 71 -0.22 23.22 -3.91
CA LEU A 71 1.17 22.82 -3.70
C LEU A 71 1.30 21.50 -4.47
N GLN A 72 1.72 21.56 -5.74
CA GLN A 72 2.31 20.39 -6.36
C GLN A 72 3.58 20.14 -5.57
N ILE A 73 3.53 19.13 -4.70
CA ILE A 73 4.73 18.43 -4.28
C ILE A 73 5.20 17.80 -5.58
N GLN A 74 6.16 18.44 -6.23
CA GLN A 74 6.86 17.85 -7.35
C GLN A 74 7.49 16.58 -6.76
N LEU A 75 7.01 15.39 -7.12
CA LEU A 75 7.78 14.16 -6.87
C LEU A 75 9.13 14.44 -7.53
N ILE A 76 10.17 14.47 -6.70
CA ILE A 76 11.52 14.78 -7.17
C ILE A 76 12.10 13.44 -7.58
N ALA A 77 12.43 13.30 -8.87
CA ALA A 77 13.17 12.17 -9.41
C ALA A 77 14.24 11.70 -8.43
N GLN A 78 14.19 10.42 -8.08
CA GLN A 78 15.07 9.81 -7.12
C GLN A 78 16.26 9.16 -7.81
N THR A 79 17.39 9.17 -7.10
CA THR A 79 18.55 8.35 -7.42
C THR A 79 18.80 7.47 -6.23
N PHE A 80 18.77 6.15 -6.41
CA PHE A 80 18.97 5.21 -5.33
C PHE A 80 20.12 4.25 -5.64
N PRO A 81 20.80 3.74 -4.60
CA PRO A 81 21.90 2.79 -4.79
C PRO A 81 21.34 1.41 -5.17
N VAL A 82 21.81 0.88 -6.30
CA VAL A 82 21.49 -0.46 -6.80
C VAL A 82 22.49 -1.48 -6.25
N GLY A 83 23.78 -1.14 -6.32
CA GLY A 83 24.85 -2.03 -5.89
C GLY A 83 26.17 -1.31 -5.64
N HIS A 84 27.13 -2.05 -5.09
CA HIS A 84 28.46 -1.52 -4.80
C HIS A 84 29.52 -2.61 -4.75
N PHE A 85 30.76 -2.24 -5.07
CA PHE A 85 31.92 -3.09 -4.90
C PHE A 85 33.06 -2.30 -4.26
N ASN A 86 33.66 -2.82 -3.18
CA ASN A 86 34.82 -2.22 -2.53
C ASN A 86 35.65 -3.32 -1.84
N ASP A 87 36.92 -3.46 -2.21
CA ASP A 87 37.84 -4.39 -1.55
C ASP A 87 38.75 -3.73 -0.50
N SER A 88 38.53 -2.45 -0.21
CA SER A 88 39.09 -1.63 0.87
C SER A 88 40.59 -1.35 0.83
N SER A 89 41.29 -1.64 -0.28
CA SER A 89 42.75 -1.45 -0.37
C SER A 89 43.22 -0.30 -1.25
N GLY A 90 42.39 0.20 -2.18
CA GLY A 90 42.78 1.18 -3.19
C GLY A 90 42.05 2.53 -3.13
N PHE A 91 42.38 3.37 -4.12
CA PHE A 91 41.69 4.63 -4.39
C PHE A 91 41.26 4.63 -5.85
N THR A 92 39.96 4.45 -6.09
CA THR A 92 39.40 4.31 -7.42
C THR A 92 39.23 5.67 -8.08
N TYR A 93 40.03 5.94 -9.12
CA TYR A 93 40.05 7.20 -9.86
C TYR A 93 39.08 7.19 -11.06
N LYS A 94 38.98 6.06 -11.75
CA LYS A 94 38.22 5.91 -13.00
C LYS A 94 37.45 4.60 -12.99
N VAL A 95 36.23 4.65 -13.50
CA VAL A 95 35.48 3.47 -13.95
C VAL A 95 35.24 3.59 -15.46
N GLU A 96 35.40 2.48 -16.15
CA GLU A 96 34.99 2.28 -17.52
C GLU A 96 34.14 1.01 -17.57
N VAL A 97 33.06 1.02 -18.36
CA VAL A 97 32.12 -0.09 -18.47
C VAL A 97 32.03 -0.56 -19.91
N GLU A 98 32.04 -1.87 -20.10
CA GLU A 98 31.87 -2.51 -21.40
C GLU A 98 31.09 -3.82 -21.23
N GLY A 99 29.80 -3.78 -21.56
CA GLY A 99 28.89 -4.91 -21.39
C GLY A 99 28.85 -5.35 -19.92
N ASP A 100 29.09 -6.63 -19.66
CA ASP A 100 29.04 -7.22 -18.32
C ASP A 100 30.24 -6.88 -17.41
N LEU A 101 31.15 -6.00 -17.84
CA LEU A 101 32.41 -5.73 -17.16
C LEU A 101 32.58 -4.25 -16.79
N ALA A 102 33.07 -4.01 -15.59
CA ALA A 102 33.62 -2.72 -15.17
C ALA A 102 35.13 -2.83 -14.91
N PHE A 103 35.88 -1.90 -15.49
CA PHE A 103 37.33 -1.75 -15.36
C PHE A 103 37.62 -0.56 -14.46
N LEU A 104 38.32 -0.81 -13.34
CA LEU A 104 38.61 0.21 -12.35
C LEU A 104 40.10 0.56 -12.35
N ALA A 105 40.42 1.84 -12.53
CA ALA A 105 41.73 2.38 -12.22
C ALA A 105 41.84 2.62 -10.71
N ASP A 106 42.33 1.64 -9.97
CA ASP A 106 42.31 1.63 -8.50
C ASP A 106 43.63 2.08 -7.85
N GLY A 107 44.25 3.10 -8.45
CA GLY A 107 45.42 3.75 -7.88
C GLY A 107 46.60 2.78 -7.72
N GLU A 108 47.04 2.58 -6.48
CA GLU A 108 48.20 1.72 -6.14
C GLU A 108 47.90 0.21 -6.22
N ASP A 109 46.62 -0.17 -6.32
CA ASP A 109 46.23 -1.56 -6.53
C ASP A 109 46.18 -1.97 -8.00
N GLY A 110 46.24 -0.98 -8.90
CA GLY A 110 46.39 -1.19 -10.34
C GLY A 110 45.04 -1.22 -11.05
N LEU A 111 44.82 -2.24 -11.87
CA LEU A 111 43.54 -2.47 -12.56
C LEU A 111 42.72 -3.50 -11.80
N GLU A 112 41.45 -3.21 -11.53
CA GLU A 112 40.46 -4.17 -11.09
C GLU A 112 39.48 -4.48 -12.22
N ILE A 113 39.11 -5.76 -12.39
CA ILE A 113 38.07 -6.17 -13.36
C ILE A 113 36.91 -6.76 -12.58
N ILE A 114 35.76 -6.12 -12.68
CA ILE A 114 34.54 -6.43 -11.92
C ILE A 114 33.48 -6.95 -12.88
N ASN A 115 32.82 -8.05 -12.51
CA ASN A 115 31.60 -8.49 -13.18
C ASN A 115 30.42 -7.64 -12.68
N ILE A 116 29.67 -7.08 -13.61
CA ILE A 116 28.49 -6.24 -13.37
C ILE A 116 27.25 -6.78 -14.10
N SER A 117 27.25 -8.04 -14.56
CA SER A 117 26.08 -8.63 -15.24
C SER A 117 24.85 -8.72 -14.33
N ASN A 118 25.07 -8.70 -13.00
CA ASN A 118 24.03 -8.38 -12.03
C ASN A 118 24.46 -7.10 -11.26
N PRO A 119 23.86 -5.94 -11.54
CA PRO A 119 24.25 -4.67 -10.93
C PRO A 119 23.97 -4.60 -9.43
N HIS A 120 23.06 -5.43 -8.89
CA HIS A 120 22.83 -5.53 -7.44
C HIS A 120 23.92 -6.31 -6.71
N HIS A 121 24.64 -7.17 -7.43
CA HIS A 121 25.66 -8.06 -6.87
C HIS A 121 26.96 -8.07 -7.67
N PRO A 122 27.63 -6.90 -7.85
CA PRO A 122 28.88 -6.84 -8.57
C PRO A 122 30.00 -7.56 -7.79
N PHE A 123 30.89 -8.25 -8.50
CA PHE A 123 32.01 -8.96 -7.87
C PHE A 123 33.29 -8.93 -8.70
N LYS A 124 34.44 -8.91 -8.01
CA LYS A 124 35.76 -8.92 -8.65
C LYS A 124 36.05 -10.25 -9.33
N ILE A 125 36.41 -10.19 -10.61
CA ILE A 125 36.91 -11.33 -11.40
C ILE A 125 38.41 -11.48 -11.17
N SER A 126 39.16 -10.39 -11.34
CA SER A 126 40.62 -10.39 -11.21
C SER A 126 41.16 -8.97 -10.96
N SER A 127 42.47 -8.87 -10.76
CA SER A 127 43.19 -7.60 -10.79
C SER A 127 44.57 -7.76 -11.39
N TYR A 128 45.13 -6.65 -11.85
CA TYR A 128 46.53 -6.54 -12.25
C TYR A 128 47.22 -5.48 -11.41
N LYS A 129 48.06 -5.94 -10.48
CA LYS A 129 48.85 -5.03 -9.62
C LYS A 129 50.05 -4.48 -10.38
N TYR A 130 50.10 -3.16 -10.49
CA TYR A 130 51.25 -2.41 -11.00
C TYR A 130 51.94 -1.65 -9.87
N ASN A 131 53.27 -1.47 -9.96
CA ASN A 131 54.02 -0.71 -8.98
C ASN A 131 54.12 0.77 -9.41
N GLY A 132 52.98 1.45 -9.33
CA GLY A 132 52.74 2.85 -9.68
C GLY A 132 51.28 3.19 -9.41
N THR A 133 50.87 4.44 -9.60
CA THR A 133 49.47 4.85 -9.38
C THR A 133 48.74 4.92 -10.71
N ILE A 134 47.76 4.04 -10.91
CA ILE A 134 46.89 4.06 -12.09
C ILE A 134 45.76 5.06 -11.87
N VAL A 135 45.60 6.02 -12.78
CA VAL A 135 44.64 7.12 -12.65
C VAL A 135 43.56 7.14 -13.72
N ASP A 136 43.79 6.45 -14.84
CA ASP A 136 42.82 6.35 -15.92
C ASP A 136 42.96 5.01 -16.65
N VAL A 137 41.87 4.58 -17.26
CA VAL A 137 41.76 3.31 -17.98
C VAL A 137 40.91 3.52 -19.24
N VAL A 138 41.39 2.94 -20.35
CA VAL A 138 40.64 2.81 -21.61
C VAL A 138 40.79 1.38 -22.11
N THR A 139 39.67 0.73 -22.42
CA THR A 139 39.61 -0.65 -22.90
C THR A 139 39.06 -0.69 -24.32
N VAL A 140 39.74 -1.46 -25.18
CA VAL A 140 39.33 -1.67 -26.57
C VAL A 140 39.55 -3.14 -26.92
N ASP A 141 38.47 -3.83 -27.23
CA ASP A 141 38.46 -5.27 -27.49
C ASP A 141 39.12 -6.09 -26.36
N SER A 142 40.35 -6.55 -26.58
CA SER A 142 41.12 -7.34 -25.61
C SER A 142 42.33 -6.60 -25.06
N LEU A 143 42.45 -5.29 -25.32
CA LEU A 143 43.55 -4.46 -24.89
C LEU A 143 43.05 -3.41 -23.89
N THR A 144 43.81 -3.23 -22.81
CA THR A 144 43.53 -2.19 -21.82
C THR A 144 44.75 -1.29 -21.67
N PHE A 145 44.56 0.00 -21.89
CA PHE A 145 45.55 1.06 -21.72
C PHE A 145 45.35 1.69 -20.34
N LEU A 146 46.42 1.80 -19.57
CA LEU A 146 46.38 2.33 -18.21
C LEU A 146 47.34 3.52 -18.08
N ALA A 147 46.82 4.67 -17.69
CA ALA A 147 47.64 5.84 -17.39
C ALA A 147 48.28 5.67 -16.01
N VAL A 148 49.61 5.74 -15.98
CA VAL A 148 50.42 5.68 -14.77
C VAL A 148 50.87 7.08 -14.41
N ALA A 149 50.38 7.59 -13.28
CA ALA A 149 50.71 8.93 -12.82
C ALA A 149 52.23 9.10 -12.66
N SER A 150 52.76 10.20 -13.21
CA SER A 150 54.19 10.54 -13.21
C SER A 150 55.13 9.60 -13.98
N GLU A 151 54.61 8.67 -14.79
CA GLU A 151 55.44 7.76 -15.60
C GLU A 151 55.08 7.77 -17.08
N GLY A 152 53.81 7.56 -17.44
CA GLY A 152 53.37 7.37 -18.82
C GLY A 152 52.19 6.39 -18.86
N PHE A 153 52.23 5.38 -19.72
CA PHE A 153 51.16 4.37 -19.78
C PHE A 153 51.70 2.94 -19.90
N ILE A 154 50.86 1.98 -19.54
CA ILE A 154 51.10 0.56 -19.77
C ILE A 154 49.96 -0.04 -20.60
N ILE A 155 50.26 -1.12 -21.32
CA ILE A 155 49.28 -1.86 -22.11
C ILE A 155 49.16 -3.27 -21.54
N LEU A 156 47.92 -3.69 -21.26
CA LEU A 156 47.58 -5.03 -20.84
C LEU A 156 46.81 -5.76 -21.94
N ASP A 157 47.08 -7.06 -22.09
CA ASP A 157 46.23 -8.02 -22.79
C ASP A 157 45.25 -8.62 -21.77
N ILE A 158 43.96 -8.39 -21.98
CA ILE A 158 42.85 -8.91 -21.18
C ILE A 158 42.05 -10.00 -21.92
N SER A 159 42.59 -10.57 -23.00
CA SER A 159 41.98 -11.73 -23.71
C SER A 159 41.61 -12.87 -22.75
N ASN A 160 42.33 -12.99 -21.64
CA ASN A 160 41.91 -13.75 -20.48
C ASN A 160 41.69 -12.81 -19.29
N ILE A 161 40.46 -12.37 -19.10
CA ILE A 161 40.04 -11.47 -18.01
C ILE A 161 40.33 -12.00 -16.60
N THR A 162 40.58 -13.32 -16.43
CA THR A 162 40.97 -13.88 -15.13
C THR A 162 42.46 -13.76 -14.84
N SER A 163 43.28 -13.43 -15.85
CA SER A 163 44.72 -13.27 -15.72
C SER A 163 45.26 -12.27 -16.74
N PRO A 164 45.01 -10.96 -16.54
CA PRO A 164 45.56 -9.91 -17.39
C PRO A 164 47.08 -9.99 -17.51
N GLN A 165 47.61 -9.77 -18.70
CA GLN A 165 49.05 -9.86 -18.98
C GLN A 165 49.60 -8.52 -19.45
N LEU A 166 50.73 -8.10 -18.88
CA LEU A 166 51.44 -6.91 -19.37
C LEU A 166 52.06 -7.18 -20.74
N ILE A 167 51.68 -6.38 -21.73
CA ILE A 167 52.31 -6.35 -23.05
C ILE A 167 53.58 -5.49 -22.99
N GLY A 168 53.45 -4.28 -22.45
CA GLY A 168 54.54 -3.31 -22.43
C GLY A 168 54.27 -2.11 -21.54
N SER A 169 55.34 -1.36 -21.28
CA SER A 169 55.33 -0.14 -20.47
C SER A 169 56.07 0.96 -21.21
N TYR A 170 55.45 2.12 -21.33
CA TYR A 170 55.88 3.19 -22.23
C TYR A 170 55.99 4.50 -21.45
N PHE A 171 57.22 4.79 -21.04
CA PHE A 171 57.60 5.91 -20.17
C PHE A 171 58.59 6.80 -20.93
N GLU A 172 58.09 7.54 -21.90
CA GLU A 172 58.91 8.48 -22.68
C GLU A 172 58.86 9.91 -22.13
N SER A 173 57.86 10.25 -21.30
CA SER A 173 57.66 11.61 -20.79
C SER A 173 58.16 11.80 -19.35
N SER A 174 58.46 13.05 -18.99
CA SER A 174 58.52 13.50 -17.58
C SER A 174 57.14 13.93 -17.07
N GLY A 175 56.10 13.58 -17.83
CA GLY A 175 54.76 14.07 -17.69
C GLY A 175 53.96 13.34 -16.61
N ASN A 176 52.71 13.74 -16.49
CA ASN A 176 51.77 13.25 -15.50
C ASN A 176 50.42 13.05 -16.20
N PRO A 177 50.25 11.92 -16.92
CA PRO A 177 49.05 11.65 -17.70
C PRO A 177 47.83 11.63 -16.80
N LYS A 178 46.77 12.31 -17.24
CA LYS A 178 45.52 12.51 -16.49
C LYS A 178 44.32 11.83 -17.11
N ALA A 179 44.26 11.84 -18.44
CA ALA A 179 43.18 11.21 -19.17
C ALA A 179 43.68 10.62 -20.49
N LEU A 180 43.08 9.51 -20.87
CA LEU A 180 43.31 8.76 -22.08
C LEU A 180 42.05 8.82 -22.94
N ALA A 181 42.24 8.81 -24.25
CA ALA A 181 41.19 8.51 -25.21
C ALA A 181 41.78 7.68 -26.34
N TYR A 182 40.98 6.78 -26.91
CA TYR A 182 41.40 5.94 -28.02
C TYR A 182 40.49 6.19 -29.24
N GLN A 183 41.09 6.30 -30.42
CA GLN A 183 40.37 6.32 -31.69
C GLN A 183 41.27 5.80 -32.82
N ASP A 184 40.74 4.91 -33.67
CA ASP A 184 41.37 4.46 -34.92
C ASP A 184 42.85 4.02 -34.78
N ASP A 185 43.18 3.16 -33.81
CA ASP A 185 44.55 2.71 -33.48
C ASP A 185 45.49 3.79 -32.92
N TYR A 186 44.96 4.94 -32.52
CA TYR A 186 45.72 5.98 -31.83
C TYR A 186 45.26 6.15 -30.38
N LEU A 187 46.25 6.24 -29.48
CA LEU A 187 46.05 6.62 -28.10
C LEU A 187 46.40 8.10 -27.92
N TYR A 188 45.44 8.86 -27.43
CA TYR A 188 45.53 10.27 -27.13
C TYR A 188 45.64 10.44 -25.62
N ILE A 189 46.60 11.22 -25.17
CA ILE A 189 46.92 11.37 -23.75
C ILE A 189 46.89 12.86 -23.41
N ALA A 190 45.96 13.25 -22.55
CA ALA A 190 46.03 14.53 -21.86
C ALA A 190 47.06 14.40 -20.72
N ASP A 191 48.23 14.99 -20.93
CA ASP A 191 49.32 15.01 -19.97
C ASP A 191 49.43 16.40 -19.32
N TRP A 192 49.35 16.43 -18.00
CA TRP A 192 49.40 17.67 -17.21
C TRP A 192 50.65 18.52 -17.47
N GLY A 193 51.78 17.91 -17.84
CA GLY A 193 53.04 18.62 -18.08
C GLY A 193 53.42 18.80 -19.54
N ASP A 194 52.84 17.99 -20.43
CA ASP A 194 53.26 17.86 -21.83
C ASP A 194 52.12 18.12 -22.84
N GLY A 195 50.91 18.50 -22.37
CA GLY A 195 49.76 18.84 -23.20
C GLY A 195 49.09 17.60 -23.81
N LEU A 196 48.70 17.67 -25.08
CA LEU A 196 48.21 16.51 -25.82
C LEU A 196 49.39 15.71 -26.40
N GLU A 197 49.52 14.44 -26.05
CA GLU A 197 50.39 13.48 -26.74
C GLU A 197 49.58 12.47 -27.55
N VAL A 198 50.09 12.07 -28.72
CA VAL A 198 49.45 11.07 -29.59
C VAL A 198 50.42 9.94 -29.91
N TYR A 199 50.00 8.71 -29.67
CA TYR A 199 50.75 7.49 -29.95
C TYR A 199 50.03 6.62 -30.96
N ASP A 200 50.75 6.10 -31.94
CA ASP A 200 50.28 4.99 -32.77
C ASP A 200 50.41 3.71 -31.94
N VAL A 201 49.30 3.02 -31.73
CA VAL A 201 49.20 1.79 -30.95
C VAL A 201 48.70 0.60 -31.79
N SER A 202 48.76 0.71 -33.12
CA SER A 202 48.35 -0.35 -34.06
C SER A 202 49.15 -1.66 -33.90
N ASP A 203 50.42 -1.55 -33.46
CA ASP A 203 51.20 -2.66 -32.90
C ASP A 203 51.36 -2.45 -31.39
N PRO A 204 50.54 -3.11 -30.55
CA PRO A 204 50.57 -2.90 -29.10
C PRO A 204 51.89 -3.35 -28.45
N LEU A 205 52.75 -4.10 -29.15
CA LEU A 205 54.09 -4.45 -28.67
C LEU A 205 55.09 -3.31 -28.90
N ASN A 206 54.84 -2.44 -29.87
CA ASN A 206 55.77 -1.38 -30.30
C ASN A 206 55.05 -0.04 -30.57
N PRO A 207 54.26 0.50 -29.64
CA PRO A 207 53.70 1.82 -29.78
C PRO A 207 54.78 2.89 -29.79
N PHE A 208 54.51 4.00 -30.47
CA PHE A 208 55.44 5.12 -30.57
C PHE A 208 54.70 6.44 -30.71
N LYS A 209 55.28 7.50 -30.15
CA LYS A 209 54.72 8.85 -30.23
C LYS A 209 54.77 9.37 -31.66
N VAL A 210 53.63 9.75 -32.22
CA VAL A 210 53.51 10.32 -33.59
C VAL A 210 53.46 11.84 -33.59
N SER A 211 52.82 12.44 -32.58
CA SER A 211 52.70 13.90 -32.48
C SER A 211 52.45 14.36 -31.04
N SER A 212 52.53 15.68 -30.82
CA SER A 212 52.10 16.33 -29.58
C SER A 212 51.82 17.80 -29.79
N HIS A 213 50.97 18.36 -28.94
CA HIS A 213 50.65 19.78 -28.84
C HIS A 213 50.81 20.24 -27.40
N TYR A 214 51.64 21.27 -27.19
CA TYR A 214 51.88 21.86 -25.89
C TYR A 214 52.02 23.37 -26.05
N ASP A 215 51.11 24.11 -25.44
CA ASP A 215 50.99 25.55 -25.52
C ASP A 215 51.50 26.26 -24.23
N GLY A 216 51.64 25.50 -23.14
CA GLY A 216 52.05 25.99 -21.82
C GLY A 216 51.07 25.65 -20.70
N GLY A 217 49.89 25.11 -21.04
CA GLY A 217 48.83 24.69 -20.12
C GLY A 217 49.14 23.41 -19.34
N HIS A 218 48.12 22.96 -18.60
CA HIS A 218 48.07 21.71 -17.85
C HIS A 218 46.81 20.87 -18.18
N ALA A 219 46.85 20.14 -19.29
CA ALA A 219 45.79 19.24 -19.72
C ALA A 219 45.36 18.25 -18.62
N SER A 220 44.05 18.15 -18.38
CA SER A 220 43.43 17.38 -17.28
C SER A 220 42.35 16.40 -17.73
N GLY A 221 41.63 16.72 -18.80
CA GLY A 221 40.57 15.90 -19.39
C GLY A 221 40.61 15.94 -20.91
N ILE A 222 40.13 14.89 -21.56
CA ILE A 222 40.06 14.79 -23.02
C ILE A 222 38.77 14.10 -23.44
N SER A 223 38.13 14.65 -24.47
CA SER A 223 37.02 14.01 -25.16
C SER A 223 37.27 14.04 -26.66
N ILE A 224 37.02 12.92 -27.35
CA ILE A 224 37.16 12.83 -28.81
C ILE A 224 35.77 12.76 -29.43
N HIS A 225 35.53 13.61 -30.43
CA HIS A 225 34.28 13.58 -31.19
C HIS A 225 34.56 13.81 -32.69
N GLY A 226 34.59 12.71 -33.44
CA GLY A 226 34.90 12.70 -34.86
C GLY A 226 36.37 13.03 -35.13
N GLU A 227 36.64 14.10 -35.88
CA GLU A 227 37.99 14.51 -36.26
C GLU A 227 38.64 15.47 -35.26
N PHE A 228 38.06 15.64 -34.06
CA PHE A 228 38.52 16.64 -33.09
C PHE A 228 38.72 16.03 -31.69
N ALA A 229 39.82 16.42 -31.05
CA ALA A 229 40.05 16.26 -29.62
C ALA A 229 39.73 17.57 -28.91
N TYR A 230 38.97 17.47 -27.83
CA TYR A 230 38.58 18.57 -26.96
C TYR A 230 39.31 18.37 -25.64
N LEU A 231 40.19 19.31 -25.27
CA LEU A 231 40.98 19.22 -24.05
C LEU A 231 40.50 20.23 -23.02
N ALA A 232 40.28 19.73 -21.81
CA ALA A 232 40.21 20.56 -20.61
C ALA A 232 41.63 20.88 -20.17
N ASP A 233 41.98 22.17 -20.16
CA ASP A 233 43.32 22.68 -19.90
C ASP A 233 43.38 23.65 -18.70
N GLN A 234 42.63 23.33 -17.64
CA GLN A 234 42.61 24.09 -16.39
C GLN A 234 42.37 25.60 -16.61
N LEU A 235 43.39 26.43 -16.35
CA LEU A 235 43.29 27.90 -16.45
C LEU A 235 43.27 28.41 -17.90
N ASP A 236 43.68 27.57 -18.85
CA ASP A 236 43.63 27.87 -20.28
C ASP A 236 42.29 27.40 -20.90
N GLY A 237 41.41 26.79 -20.11
CA GLY A 237 40.01 26.52 -20.44
C GLY A 237 39.82 25.31 -21.35
N LEU A 238 39.12 25.49 -22.47
CA LEU A 238 38.87 24.47 -23.49
C LEU A 238 39.74 24.71 -24.72
N GLU A 239 40.49 23.69 -25.13
CA GLU A 239 41.18 23.66 -26.43
C GLU A 239 40.51 22.67 -27.39
N ILE A 240 40.45 23.01 -28.67
CA ILE A 240 39.96 22.15 -29.74
C ILE A 240 41.10 21.89 -30.74
N ILE A 241 41.49 20.63 -30.85
CA ILE A 241 42.59 20.17 -31.69
C ILE A 241 42.02 19.32 -32.83
N ASP A 242 42.35 19.68 -34.07
CA ASP A 242 42.11 18.85 -35.25
C ASP A 242 43.07 17.66 -35.24
N ILE A 243 42.47 16.47 -35.16
CA ILE A 243 43.14 15.17 -35.12
C ILE A 243 42.87 14.34 -36.38
N SER A 244 42.33 14.94 -37.46
CA SER A 244 42.09 14.28 -38.75
C SER A 244 43.38 13.68 -39.35
N ASN A 245 44.54 14.21 -38.97
CA ASN A 245 45.84 13.63 -39.23
C ASN A 245 46.62 13.47 -37.92
N PRO A 246 46.60 12.28 -37.28
CA PRO A 246 47.26 12.05 -35.99
C PRO A 246 48.78 12.29 -36.01
N GLU A 247 49.45 12.22 -37.16
CA GLU A 247 50.88 12.53 -37.29
C GLU A 247 51.17 14.05 -37.28
N ASN A 248 50.15 14.88 -37.49
CA ASN A 248 50.27 16.34 -37.52
C ASN A 248 48.98 17.00 -37.05
N ILE A 249 48.75 16.93 -35.74
CA ILE A 249 47.65 17.59 -35.06
C ILE A 249 47.83 19.11 -35.04
N THR A 250 46.72 19.86 -35.03
CA THR A 250 46.76 21.32 -34.96
C THR A 250 45.58 21.87 -34.17
N GLU A 251 45.84 22.81 -33.27
CA GLU A 251 44.79 23.59 -32.61
C GLU A 251 44.00 24.44 -33.61
N VAL A 252 42.67 24.40 -33.49
CA VAL A 252 41.71 25.09 -34.37
C VAL A 252 40.74 26.01 -33.62
N GLY A 253 40.79 26.01 -32.29
CA GLY A 253 39.96 26.86 -31.45
C GLY A 253 40.31 26.73 -29.98
N ASP A 254 40.10 27.81 -29.25
CA ASP A 254 40.29 27.92 -27.81
C ASP A 254 39.13 28.70 -27.18
N TYR A 255 38.82 28.40 -25.92
CA TYR A 255 37.92 29.19 -25.09
C TYR A 255 38.48 29.25 -23.66
N ALA A 256 38.81 30.46 -23.21
CA ALA A 256 39.26 30.72 -21.85
C ALA A 256 38.51 31.92 -21.28
N ASP A 257 37.80 31.73 -20.18
CA ASP A 257 37.19 32.81 -19.38
C ASP A 257 37.92 33.05 -18.04
N GLY A 258 38.99 32.28 -17.79
CA GLY A 258 39.86 32.38 -16.62
C GLY A 258 39.42 31.51 -15.44
N SER A 259 38.46 30.61 -15.64
CA SER A 259 38.02 29.58 -14.72
C SER A 259 38.99 28.38 -14.68
N TYR A 260 38.63 27.26 -14.06
CA TYR A 260 39.50 26.08 -13.93
C TYR A 260 38.78 24.83 -14.44
N THR A 261 38.98 24.54 -15.73
CA THR A 261 38.33 23.43 -16.42
C THR A 261 39.02 22.09 -16.11
N CYS A 262 38.29 21.15 -15.50
CA CYS A 262 38.80 19.85 -15.07
C CYS A 262 38.52 18.71 -16.07
N ASP A 263 37.40 18.81 -16.80
CA ASP A 263 36.92 17.76 -17.69
C ASP A 263 35.96 18.35 -18.73
N VAL A 264 35.80 17.65 -19.85
CA VAL A 264 34.93 18.05 -20.96
C VAL A 264 34.16 16.86 -21.49
N ALA A 265 32.87 17.04 -21.75
CA ALA A 265 32.02 16.12 -22.47
C ALA A 265 31.38 16.80 -23.69
N ILE A 266 31.24 16.07 -24.78
CA ILE A 266 30.74 16.61 -26.06
C ILE A 266 29.44 15.92 -26.45
N GLN A 267 28.40 16.70 -26.74
CA GLN A 267 27.16 16.20 -27.32
C GLN A 267 26.64 17.14 -28.41
N GLY A 268 26.63 16.63 -29.65
CA GLY A 268 26.22 17.40 -30.81
C GLY A 268 27.10 18.64 -31.01
N ASN A 269 26.48 19.81 -30.92
CA ASN A 269 27.16 21.10 -31.11
C ASN A 269 27.57 21.78 -29.80
N TYR A 270 27.43 21.09 -28.66
CA TYR A 270 27.71 21.65 -27.35
C TYR A 270 28.88 20.94 -26.67
N ALA A 271 29.71 21.73 -26.00
CA ALA A 271 30.69 21.24 -25.03
C ALA A 271 30.18 21.56 -23.61
N TYR A 272 30.29 20.58 -22.74
CA TYR A 272 29.89 20.63 -21.34
C TYR A 272 31.16 20.53 -20.52
N LEU A 273 31.48 21.57 -19.76
CA LEU A 273 32.71 21.68 -19.01
C LEU A 273 32.43 21.48 -17.52
N ALA A 274 33.16 20.56 -16.89
CA ALA A 274 33.26 20.51 -15.44
C ALA A 274 34.28 21.56 -15.00
N ASP A 275 33.79 22.68 -14.49
CA ASP A 275 34.62 23.76 -13.97
C ASP A 275 34.66 23.75 -12.45
N ALA A 276 35.85 23.81 -11.87
CA ALA A 276 36.01 23.77 -10.42
C ALA A 276 35.52 25.04 -9.71
N TYR A 277 35.27 26.15 -10.42
CA TYR A 277 34.80 27.42 -9.85
C TYR A 277 33.50 27.95 -10.44
N ASP A 278 33.18 27.58 -11.68
CA ASP A 278 31.97 28.00 -12.40
C ASP A 278 30.97 26.84 -12.64
N ASP A 279 31.18 25.70 -11.97
CA ASP A 279 30.34 24.50 -11.96
C ASP A 279 30.18 23.85 -13.35
N LEU A 280 28.96 23.69 -13.87
CA LEU A 280 28.75 23.15 -15.21
C LEU A 280 28.61 24.31 -16.20
N GLU A 281 29.60 24.48 -17.08
CA GLU A 281 29.54 25.47 -18.16
C GLU A 281 29.16 24.81 -19.48
N ILE A 282 28.26 25.45 -20.24
CA ILE A 282 27.78 24.96 -21.53
C ILE A 282 28.21 25.92 -22.63
N LEU A 283 28.97 25.41 -23.61
CA LEU A 283 29.51 26.16 -24.74
C LEU A 283 28.93 25.70 -26.07
N ASP A 284 28.64 26.64 -26.97
CA ASP A 284 28.34 26.35 -28.38
C ASP A 284 29.66 26.27 -29.16
N ILE A 285 29.95 25.09 -29.68
CA ILE A 285 31.17 24.75 -30.42
C ILE A 285 30.90 24.55 -31.93
N THR A 286 29.73 24.99 -32.43
CA THR A 286 29.37 24.92 -33.85
C THR A 286 30.43 25.59 -34.72
N ASN A 287 30.92 26.75 -34.28
CA ASN A 287 32.03 27.44 -34.93
C ASN A 287 33.26 27.41 -34.02
N LYS A 288 34.18 26.47 -34.31
CA LYS A 288 35.41 26.25 -33.55
C LYS A 288 36.32 27.48 -33.46
N ASN A 289 36.26 28.42 -34.42
CA ASN A 289 37.02 29.67 -34.37
C ASN A 289 36.35 30.78 -33.53
N ASN A 290 35.13 30.53 -33.04
CA ASN A 290 34.35 31.49 -32.26
C ASN A 290 33.38 30.72 -31.34
N ILE A 291 33.96 30.08 -30.34
CA ILE A 291 33.24 29.38 -29.27
C ILE A 291 32.55 30.43 -28.39
N THR A 292 31.32 30.14 -27.96
CA THR A 292 30.56 31.07 -27.10
C THR A 292 29.90 30.34 -25.95
N LYS A 293 29.98 30.90 -24.74
CA LYS A 293 29.19 30.48 -23.58
C LYS A 293 27.70 30.63 -23.86
N VAL A 294 26.97 29.54 -23.69
CA VAL A 294 25.52 29.45 -23.85
C VAL A 294 24.85 29.75 -22.53
N SER A 295 25.27 29.06 -21.47
CA SER A 295 24.76 29.14 -20.11
C SER A 295 25.76 28.52 -19.14
N ASN A 296 25.41 28.52 -17.85
CA ASN A 296 26.04 27.69 -16.84
C ASN A 296 24.98 27.25 -15.82
N TYR A 297 25.24 26.16 -15.11
CA TYR A 297 24.48 25.73 -13.95
C TYR A 297 25.39 25.88 -12.73
N ASP A 298 25.10 26.86 -11.87
CA ASP A 298 25.87 27.19 -10.66
C ASP A 298 25.07 26.79 -9.42
N ASP A 299 25.61 25.84 -8.67
CA ASP A 299 25.10 25.41 -7.36
C ASP A 299 26.13 25.62 -6.24
N TYR A 300 27.18 26.41 -6.50
CA TYR A 300 28.36 26.62 -5.64
C TYR A 300 29.11 25.31 -5.34
N GLY A 301 29.16 24.42 -6.31
CA GLY A 301 29.87 23.15 -6.27
C GLY A 301 31.35 23.28 -6.65
N TYR A 302 32.02 22.14 -6.75
CA TYR A 302 33.37 22.01 -7.30
C TYR A 302 33.39 20.77 -8.20
N TYR A 303 33.11 20.95 -9.49
CA TYR A 303 32.95 19.83 -10.41
C TYR A 303 34.28 19.37 -11.00
N HIS A 304 34.51 18.06 -10.97
CA HIS A 304 35.76 17.44 -11.42
C HIS A 304 35.63 16.58 -12.66
N LYS A 305 34.47 15.94 -12.87
CA LYS A 305 34.15 15.12 -14.03
C LYS A 305 32.76 15.45 -14.52
N VAL A 306 32.58 15.34 -15.84
CA VAL A 306 31.28 15.52 -16.50
C VAL A 306 31.10 14.41 -17.53
N THR A 307 29.91 13.83 -17.56
CA THR A 307 29.45 13.00 -18.67
C THR A 307 28.04 13.41 -19.04
N VAL A 308 27.65 13.21 -20.30
CA VAL A 308 26.35 13.62 -20.82
C VAL A 308 25.70 12.47 -21.57
N ASN A 309 24.40 12.31 -21.40
CA ASN A 309 23.61 11.34 -22.13
C ASN A 309 22.22 11.92 -22.39
N GLY A 310 21.93 12.22 -23.66
CA GLY A 310 20.65 12.75 -24.09
C GLY A 310 20.33 14.07 -23.39
N SER A 311 19.27 14.07 -22.58
CA SER A 311 18.79 15.27 -21.87
C SER A 311 19.44 15.48 -20.50
N LEU A 312 20.38 14.64 -20.07
CA LEU A 312 20.98 14.69 -18.74
C LEU A 312 22.50 14.87 -18.79
N ALA A 313 23.01 15.69 -17.88
CA ALA A 313 24.42 15.81 -17.55
C ALA A 313 24.66 15.29 -16.13
N TYR A 314 25.72 14.51 -15.95
CA TYR A 314 26.11 13.91 -14.68
C TYR A 314 27.47 14.46 -14.30
N VAL A 315 27.56 15.11 -13.15
CA VAL A 315 28.78 15.75 -12.68
C VAL A 315 29.15 15.29 -11.28
N SER A 316 30.44 15.11 -11.04
CA SER A 316 30.97 14.74 -9.73
C SER A 316 31.38 16.00 -8.95
N ASP A 317 30.67 16.32 -7.87
CA ASP A 317 31.02 17.40 -6.93
C ASP A 317 31.86 16.83 -5.77
N ILE A 318 33.06 17.35 -5.56
CA ILE A 318 33.98 16.88 -4.52
C ILE A 318 33.52 17.13 -3.08
N TYR A 319 32.48 17.94 -2.86
CA TYR A 319 31.94 18.27 -1.54
C TYR A 319 30.49 17.88 -1.31
N LYS A 320 29.76 17.52 -2.37
CA LYS A 320 28.34 17.21 -2.28
C LYS A 320 28.06 15.78 -2.71
N ALA A 321 28.14 15.49 -4.00
CA ALA A 321 27.36 14.38 -4.57
C ALA A 321 27.75 14.11 -6.03
N VAL A 322 27.18 13.04 -6.59
CA VAL A 322 26.89 13.01 -8.02
C VAL A 322 25.66 13.89 -8.24
N GLN A 323 25.82 14.97 -9.02
CA GLN A 323 24.73 15.85 -9.41
C GLN A 323 24.23 15.46 -10.80
N ILE A 324 22.92 15.42 -10.97
CA ILE A 324 22.26 15.13 -12.23
C ILE A 324 21.49 16.38 -12.63
N ILE A 325 21.78 16.87 -13.82
CA ILE A 325 21.33 18.17 -14.32
C ILE A 325 20.58 17.92 -15.62
N ASN A 326 19.35 18.42 -15.71
CA ASN A 326 18.59 18.42 -16.94
C ASN A 326 19.14 19.49 -17.88
N ILE A 327 19.61 19.06 -19.05
CA ILE A 327 20.21 19.85 -20.12
C ILE A 327 19.39 19.79 -21.43
N SER A 328 18.12 19.37 -21.36
CA SER A 328 17.20 19.36 -22.51
C SER A 328 17.08 20.72 -23.19
N ASP A 329 17.16 21.80 -22.40
CA ASP A 329 17.43 23.16 -22.89
C ASP A 329 18.82 23.62 -22.43
N PRO A 330 19.84 23.58 -23.31
CA PRO A 330 21.19 24.04 -23.01
C PRO A 330 21.26 25.53 -22.61
N HIS A 331 20.24 26.34 -22.87
CA HIS A 331 20.20 27.74 -22.43
C HIS A 331 19.72 27.93 -21.00
N ASN A 332 19.04 26.94 -20.44
CA ASN A 332 18.45 26.99 -19.11
C ASN A 332 18.53 25.60 -18.44
N PRO A 333 19.74 25.13 -18.11
CA PRO A 333 19.91 23.87 -17.40
C PRO A 333 19.24 23.95 -16.01
N THR A 334 18.59 22.87 -15.60
CA THR A 334 17.90 22.79 -14.31
C THR A 334 18.36 21.60 -13.50
N HIS A 335 18.25 21.69 -12.19
CA HIS A 335 18.48 20.54 -11.31
C HIS A 335 17.54 19.39 -11.70
N PHE A 336 18.04 18.17 -11.74
CA PHE A 336 17.23 16.96 -11.91
C PHE A 336 17.22 16.14 -10.63
N SER A 337 18.38 15.66 -10.18
CA SER A 337 18.51 14.88 -8.95
C SER A 337 19.95 14.95 -8.41
N TYR A 338 20.18 14.40 -7.22
CA TYR A 338 21.51 14.22 -6.65
C TYR A 338 21.61 12.90 -5.88
N TYR A 339 22.79 12.30 -5.90
CA TYR A 339 23.14 11.17 -5.04
C TYR A 339 24.31 11.53 -4.14
N PHE A 340 24.13 11.45 -2.83
CA PHE A 340 25.19 11.64 -1.84
C PHE A 340 25.83 10.28 -1.50
N PRO A 341 27.06 9.97 -1.99
CA PRO A 341 27.78 8.79 -1.54
C PRO A 341 28.15 8.98 -0.06
N PRO A 342 27.77 8.07 0.85
CA PRO A 342 28.07 8.23 2.27
C PRO A 342 29.59 8.23 2.52
N ASP A 343 30.11 9.33 3.05
CA ASP A 343 31.52 9.52 3.45
C ASP A 343 32.57 9.36 2.32
N GLU A 344 32.16 9.47 1.06
CA GLU A 344 32.99 9.19 -0.11
C GLU A 344 32.97 10.36 -1.13
N VAL A 345 34.02 10.45 -1.96
CA VAL A 345 34.16 11.52 -2.96
C VAL A 345 34.09 10.91 -4.35
N PRO A 346 33.08 11.24 -5.18
CA PRO A 346 32.99 10.74 -6.54
C PRO A 346 34.17 11.27 -7.37
N GLN A 347 34.90 10.36 -8.03
CA GLN A 347 36.09 10.64 -8.84
C GLN A 347 35.80 10.55 -10.33
N ASN A 348 34.87 9.68 -10.73
CA ASN A 348 34.46 9.51 -12.11
C ASN A 348 33.05 8.91 -12.20
N ILE A 349 32.38 9.20 -13.31
CA ILE A 349 31.06 8.68 -13.67
C ILE A 349 31.17 8.03 -15.05
N ALA A 350 30.60 6.83 -15.19
CA ALA A 350 30.35 6.14 -16.45
C ALA A 350 28.87 5.73 -16.53
N LEU A 351 28.35 5.58 -17.76
CA LEU A 351 26.94 5.30 -18.01
C LEU A 351 26.83 4.10 -18.95
N GLN A 352 25.95 3.15 -18.63
CA GLN A 352 25.58 2.05 -19.52
C GLN A 352 24.19 1.53 -19.12
N GLU A 353 23.34 1.28 -20.12
CA GLU A 353 22.06 0.56 -19.93
C GLU A 353 21.18 1.11 -18.78
N GLY A 354 21.08 2.45 -18.67
CA GLY A 354 20.27 3.11 -17.63
C GLY A 354 20.95 3.23 -16.26
N PHE A 355 22.07 2.54 -16.04
CA PHE A 355 22.83 2.63 -14.80
C PHE A 355 23.90 3.72 -14.81
N ILE A 356 24.12 4.30 -13.63
CA ILE A 356 25.19 5.25 -13.34
C ILE A 356 26.25 4.53 -12.50
N TYR A 357 27.43 4.36 -13.08
CA TYR A 357 28.58 3.75 -12.44
C TYR A 357 29.51 4.85 -11.91
N VAL A 358 29.76 4.85 -10.62
CA VAL A 358 30.51 5.91 -9.95
C VAL A 358 31.74 5.33 -9.28
N ALA A 359 32.92 5.81 -9.68
CA ALA A 359 34.16 5.57 -8.95
C ALA A 359 34.20 6.50 -7.73
N CYS A 360 34.32 5.96 -6.53
CA CYS A 360 34.18 6.68 -5.26
C CYS A 360 35.47 6.75 -4.43
N GLY A 361 36.65 6.80 -5.07
CA GLY A 361 37.92 6.86 -4.34
C GLY A 361 38.10 5.64 -3.43
N THR A 362 38.17 5.85 -2.11
CA THR A 362 38.24 4.73 -1.13
C THR A 362 36.97 3.89 -1.05
N GLY A 363 35.88 4.35 -1.68
CA GLY A 363 34.60 3.67 -1.76
C GLY A 363 34.53 2.57 -2.81
N GLY A 364 35.50 2.46 -3.71
CA GLY A 364 35.42 1.52 -4.84
C GLY A 364 34.39 1.97 -5.89
N LEU A 365 33.58 1.03 -6.36
CA LEU A 365 32.50 1.22 -7.33
C LEU A 365 31.14 1.36 -6.62
N ARG A 366 30.32 2.29 -7.10
CA ARG A 366 28.88 2.37 -6.83
C ARG A 366 28.11 2.26 -8.14
N ILE A 367 26.95 1.62 -8.08
CA ILE A 367 26.01 1.48 -9.19
C ILE A 367 24.69 2.08 -8.72
N LEU A 368 24.17 3.04 -9.47
CA LEU A 368 22.94 3.77 -9.17
C LEU A 368 21.97 3.62 -10.35
N ALA A 369 20.69 3.74 -10.07
CA ALA A 369 19.62 3.88 -11.06
C ALA A 369 18.83 5.17 -10.81
N LEU A 370 18.15 5.61 -11.87
CA LEU A 370 17.16 6.68 -11.84
C LEU A 370 15.77 6.08 -11.67
N ASP A 371 14.94 6.81 -10.95
CA ASP A 371 13.50 6.60 -10.80
C ASP A 371 12.88 7.99 -10.87
N SER A 372 12.37 8.32 -12.06
CA SER A 372 12.09 9.67 -12.52
C SER A 372 10.74 10.19 -12.02
N ASP A 373 9.77 9.31 -11.80
CA ASP A 373 8.46 9.61 -11.22
C ASP A 373 8.31 9.17 -9.76
N ALA A 374 9.29 8.47 -9.19
CA ALA A 374 9.37 8.10 -7.78
C ALA A 374 8.31 7.07 -7.34
N ASP A 375 7.96 6.16 -8.23
CA ASP A 375 6.98 5.08 -8.07
C ASP A 375 7.60 3.77 -7.52
N THR A 376 8.93 3.76 -7.34
CA THR A 376 9.79 2.63 -6.92
C THR A 376 10.17 1.62 -8.00
N LEU A 377 9.66 1.77 -9.23
CA LEU A 377 10.15 1.11 -10.42
C LEU A 377 11.25 1.97 -11.07
N PRO A 378 12.44 1.44 -11.35
CA PRO A 378 13.50 2.24 -11.94
C PRO A 378 13.27 2.50 -13.43
N ASP A 379 13.59 3.70 -13.95
CA ASP A 379 13.45 4.10 -15.36
C ASP A 379 13.94 3.05 -16.37
N PHE A 380 14.99 2.30 -16.00
CA PHE A 380 15.58 1.29 -16.89
C PHE A 380 14.71 0.03 -17.01
N GLU A 381 13.97 -0.35 -15.97
CA GLU A 381 13.02 -1.48 -15.97
C GLU A 381 11.75 -1.10 -16.75
N GLU A 382 11.38 0.18 -16.71
CA GLU A 382 10.19 0.70 -17.41
C GLU A 382 10.37 0.80 -18.92
N ILE A 383 11.59 1.07 -19.40
CA ILE A 383 11.88 1.21 -20.84
C ILE A 383 12.48 -0.03 -21.48
N VAL A 384 12.96 -0.99 -20.67
CA VAL A 384 13.51 -2.25 -21.13
C VAL A 384 12.69 -3.37 -20.50
N PRO A 385 11.94 -4.16 -21.29
CA PRO A 385 11.13 -5.23 -20.74
C PRO A 385 12.02 -6.19 -19.95
N GLY A 386 11.76 -6.28 -18.64
CA GLY A 386 12.46 -7.14 -17.70
C GLY A 386 12.08 -8.61 -17.86
N GLU A 387 12.20 -9.38 -16.78
CA GLU A 387 11.65 -10.75 -16.74
C GLU A 387 10.12 -10.76 -16.70
N ASP A 388 9.52 -9.70 -16.19
CA ASP A 388 8.08 -9.40 -16.15
C ASP A 388 7.49 -9.07 -17.52
N GLY A 389 8.26 -8.39 -18.39
CA GLY A 389 7.89 -8.04 -19.75
C GLY A 389 7.06 -6.75 -19.89
N TYR A 390 6.86 -6.01 -18.80
CA TYR A 390 6.13 -4.75 -18.79
C TYR A 390 7.00 -3.60 -19.30
N ILE A 391 6.34 -2.59 -19.90
CA ILE A 391 6.98 -1.36 -20.38
C ILE A 391 6.03 -0.22 -20.03
N THR A 392 6.34 0.48 -18.95
CA THR A 392 5.56 1.61 -18.38
C THR A 392 6.14 2.96 -18.81
N ASP A 393 5.51 4.07 -18.41
CA ASP A 393 6.03 5.42 -18.69
C ASP A 393 6.86 5.94 -17.51
N PRO A 394 8.20 6.07 -17.63
CA PRO A 394 9.10 6.46 -16.53
C PRO A 394 8.94 7.89 -16.00
N PHE A 395 7.88 8.57 -16.40
CA PHE A 395 7.53 9.89 -15.91
C PHE A 395 6.09 9.94 -15.39
N ASN A 396 5.44 8.79 -15.26
CA ASN A 396 4.08 8.63 -14.80
C ASN A 396 4.00 7.42 -13.86
N PRO A 397 3.85 7.66 -12.54
CA PRO A 397 3.99 6.60 -11.55
C PRO A 397 2.87 5.55 -11.57
N ASP A 398 1.80 5.77 -12.33
CA ASP A 398 0.58 4.95 -12.42
C ASP A 398 0.15 4.98 -13.89
N THR A 399 0.62 4.00 -14.67
CA THR A 399 0.58 4.01 -16.13
C THR A 399 -0.83 3.76 -16.68
N ASP A 400 -1.63 2.90 -16.05
CA ASP A 400 -3.00 2.60 -16.48
C ASP A 400 -4.08 3.46 -15.79
N GLY A 401 -3.73 4.12 -14.69
CA GLY A 401 -4.56 5.12 -14.02
C GLY A 401 -5.59 4.55 -13.06
N ASP A 402 -5.36 3.34 -12.53
CA ASP A 402 -6.23 2.68 -11.55
C ASP A 402 -6.01 3.20 -10.11
N GLY A 403 -4.86 3.84 -9.88
CA GLY A 403 -4.47 4.45 -8.61
C GLY A 403 -3.42 3.66 -7.82
N LEU A 404 -2.95 2.51 -8.31
CA LEU A 404 -1.81 1.74 -7.83
C LEU A 404 -0.57 2.15 -8.64
N ASP A 405 0.55 2.42 -7.96
CA ASP A 405 1.75 2.84 -8.68
C ASP A 405 2.42 1.61 -9.35
N ASP A 406 2.98 1.77 -10.56
CA ASP A 406 3.55 0.69 -11.39
C ASP A 406 4.58 -0.15 -10.58
N GLY A 407 5.42 0.52 -9.79
CA GLY A 407 6.37 -0.13 -8.90
C GLY A 407 5.75 -1.04 -7.83
N PHE A 408 4.55 -0.73 -7.32
CA PHE A 408 3.83 -1.62 -6.39
C PHE A 408 3.22 -2.82 -7.11
N GLU A 409 2.67 -2.60 -8.30
CA GLU A 409 2.11 -3.67 -9.14
C GLU A 409 3.18 -4.71 -9.45
N VAL A 410 4.31 -4.29 -10.02
CA VAL A 410 5.38 -5.21 -10.42
C VAL A 410 6.01 -5.91 -9.20
N ASN A 411 6.38 -5.14 -8.17
CA ASN A 411 7.23 -5.65 -7.09
C ASN A 411 6.46 -6.26 -5.90
N THR A 412 5.19 -5.91 -5.71
CA THR A 412 4.43 -6.28 -4.50
C THR A 412 3.20 -7.13 -4.80
N TYR A 413 2.31 -6.66 -5.68
CA TYR A 413 1.02 -7.31 -5.95
C TYR A 413 1.09 -8.28 -7.12
N HIS A 414 2.12 -8.14 -7.96
CA HIS A 414 2.34 -8.92 -9.18
C HIS A 414 1.19 -8.83 -10.19
N THR A 415 0.51 -7.69 -10.20
CA THR A 415 -0.53 -7.31 -11.16
C THR A 415 0.08 -6.76 -12.45
N ASN A 416 -0.76 -6.33 -13.40
CA ASN A 416 -0.32 -5.82 -14.70
C ASN A 416 -0.42 -4.29 -14.77
N PRO A 417 0.71 -3.54 -14.73
CA PRO A 417 0.74 -2.07 -14.70
C PRO A 417 0.31 -1.35 -15.97
N LEU A 418 -0.35 -2.08 -16.86
CA LEU A 418 -0.88 -1.60 -18.13
C LEU A 418 -2.36 -1.94 -18.29
N ASP A 419 -2.98 -2.53 -17.26
CA ASP A 419 -4.34 -3.04 -17.28
C ASP A 419 -4.98 -2.79 -15.91
N PRO A 420 -5.91 -1.82 -15.81
CA PRO A 420 -6.39 -1.33 -14.52
C PRO A 420 -7.26 -2.33 -13.76
N ASP A 421 -7.53 -3.51 -14.31
CA ASP A 421 -8.36 -4.59 -13.75
C ASP A 421 -7.71 -5.89 -14.23
N THR A 422 -6.78 -6.41 -13.43
CA THR A 422 -5.85 -7.47 -13.85
C THR A 422 -6.54 -8.82 -14.06
N ASP A 423 -7.62 -9.12 -13.33
CA ASP A 423 -8.35 -10.38 -13.39
C ASP A 423 -9.74 -10.30 -14.06
N ASP A 424 -10.13 -9.12 -14.55
CA ASP A 424 -11.35 -8.83 -15.33
C ASP A 424 -12.65 -9.12 -14.54
N ASP A 425 -12.65 -8.91 -13.22
CA ASP A 425 -13.77 -9.22 -12.32
C ASP A 425 -14.77 -8.04 -12.16
N GLY A 426 -14.32 -6.82 -12.47
CA GLY A 426 -15.10 -5.58 -12.40
C GLY A 426 -14.68 -4.60 -11.30
N LEU A 427 -13.70 -4.94 -10.46
CA LEU A 427 -12.92 -4.03 -9.61
C LEU A 427 -11.60 -3.70 -10.30
N ASN A 428 -11.04 -2.54 -10.00
CA ASN A 428 -9.63 -2.31 -10.34
C ASN A 428 -8.70 -2.86 -9.25
N ASP A 429 -7.43 -3.07 -9.58
CA ASP A 429 -6.46 -3.67 -8.66
C ASP A 429 -6.37 -2.89 -7.34
N MET A 430 -6.44 -1.56 -7.38
CA MET A 430 -6.52 -0.73 -6.17
C MET A 430 -7.82 -0.94 -5.37
N GLU A 431 -8.96 -1.12 -6.02
CA GLU A 431 -10.26 -1.44 -5.40
C GLU A 431 -10.22 -2.80 -4.72
N ASP A 432 -9.65 -3.84 -5.33
CA ASP A 432 -9.47 -5.16 -4.69
C ASP A 432 -8.66 -5.05 -3.41
N ILE A 433 -7.51 -4.39 -3.48
CA ILE A 433 -6.63 -4.19 -2.33
C ILE A 433 -7.35 -3.45 -1.19
N VAL A 434 -8.24 -2.51 -1.53
CA VAL A 434 -9.02 -1.75 -0.53
C VAL A 434 -10.11 -2.61 0.11
N ASN A 435 -10.74 -3.51 -0.66
CA ASN A 435 -11.76 -4.44 -0.17
C ASN A 435 -11.17 -5.70 0.49
N GLY A 436 -9.87 -5.97 0.31
CA GLY A 436 -9.19 -7.13 0.87
C GLY A 436 -9.15 -8.35 -0.06
N ALA A 437 -9.83 -8.25 -1.20
CA ALA A 437 -9.77 -9.14 -2.34
C ALA A 437 -8.36 -9.27 -2.93
N ASN A 438 -8.15 -10.33 -3.70
CA ASN A 438 -6.89 -10.58 -4.39
C ASN A 438 -6.99 -10.08 -5.84
N PRO A 439 -6.24 -9.03 -6.26
CA PRO A 439 -6.33 -8.42 -7.60
C PRO A 439 -5.80 -9.31 -8.75
N ASN A 440 -5.64 -10.62 -8.52
CA ASN A 440 -5.21 -11.58 -9.54
C ASN A 440 -6.12 -12.82 -9.54
N ASP A 441 -7.21 -12.79 -8.80
CA ASP A 441 -8.14 -13.89 -8.60
C ASP A 441 -9.55 -13.31 -8.59
N PRO A 442 -10.34 -13.51 -9.66
CA PRO A 442 -11.59 -12.78 -9.85
C PRO A 442 -12.74 -13.27 -8.94
N ASP A 443 -12.46 -14.21 -8.04
CA ASP A 443 -13.37 -14.87 -7.08
C ASP A 443 -12.46 -15.35 -5.93
N THR A 444 -12.23 -14.48 -4.96
CA THR A 444 -11.17 -14.62 -3.94
C THR A 444 -11.45 -15.73 -2.92
N ASP A 445 -12.73 -16.01 -2.63
CA ASP A 445 -13.14 -17.00 -1.66
C ASP A 445 -13.73 -18.30 -2.26
N ASP A 446 -13.80 -18.38 -3.59
CA ASP A 446 -14.23 -19.53 -4.40
C ASP A 446 -15.72 -19.91 -4.18
N ASP A 447 -16.60 -18.96 -3.82
CA ASP A 447 -18.03 -19.19 -3.59
C ASP A 447 -18.88 -19.19 -4.89
N GLY A 448 -18.29 -18.70 -5.98
CA GLY A 448 -18.88 -18.64 -7.31
C GLY A 448 -19.48 -17.29 -7.70
N LEU A 449 -19.38 -16.27 -6.86
CA LEU A 449 -19.53 -14.85 -7.20
C LEU A 449 -18.16 -14.26 -7.54
N LEU A 450 -18.16 -13.19 -8.33
CA LEU A 450 -16.93 -12.43 -8.57
C LEU A 450 -16.82 -11.33 -7.52
N ASP A 451 -15.61 -10.99 -7.06
CA ASP A 451 -15.40 -9.98 -6.01
C ASP A 451 -16.06 -8.63 -6.40
N GLY A 452 -15.99 -8.29 -7.69
CA GLY A 452 -16.67 -7.13 -8.25
C GLY A 452 -18.19 -7.21 -8.31
N GLU A 453 -18.80 -8.39 -8.41
CA GLU A 453 -20.24 -8.57 -8.27
C GLU A 453 -20.67 -8.42 -6.80
N GLU A 454 -19.92 -9.01 -5.89
CA GLU A 454 -20.14 -8.92 -4.45
C GLU A 454 -20.11 -7.47 -3.98
N VAL A 455 -19.03 -6.75 -4.24
CA VAL A 455 -18.87 -5.36 -3.78
C VAL A 455 -19.86 -4.40 -4.44
N ASN A 456 -20.14 -4.55 -5.74
CA ASN A 456 -20.94 -3.56 -6.49
C ASN A 456 -22.44 -3.86 -6.59
N ILE A 457 -22.85 -5.12 -6.39
CA ILE A 457 -24.23 -5.58 -6.63
C ILE A 457 -24.86 -6.15 -5.36
N TYR A 458 -24.19 -7.10 -4.70
CA TYR A 458 -24.77 -7.86 -3.60
C TYR A 458 -24.42 -7.30 -2.22
N GLU A 459 -23.41 -6.44 -2.13
CA GLU A 459 -22.90 -5.83 -0.90
C GLU A 459 -22.37 -6.85 0.14
N THR A 460 -21.98 -8.05 -0.31
CA THR A 460 -21.32 -9.13 0.47
C THR A 460 -19.80 -8.90 0.64
N ASP A 461 -19.13 -9.68 1.49
CA ASP A 461 -17.66 -9.60 1.72
C ASP A 461 -16.91 -10.54 0.78
N PRO A 462 -16.13 -10.04 -0.21
CA PRO A 462 -15.47 -10.86 -1.24
C PRO A 462 -14.31 -11.73 -0.73
N THR A 463 -14.18 -11.89 0.57
CA THR A 463 -13.13 -12.68 1.20
C THR A 463 -13.68 -13.77 2.11
N GLU A 464 -15.00 -13.87 2.24
CA GLU A 464 -15.72 -14.81 3.08
C GLU A 464 -16.92 -15.38 2.31
N ALA A 465 -16.78 -16.64 1.87
CA ALA A 465 -17.80 -17.33 1.06
C ALA A 465 -19.21 -17.44 1.67
N ASP A 466 -19.41 -17.02 2.92
CA ASP A 466 -20.64 -17.06 3.71
C ASP A 466 -20.63 -15.79 4.59
N SER A 467 -21.20 -14.71 4.04
CA SER A 467 -21.06 -13.35 4.57
C SER A 467 -21.82 -13.13 5.88
N ASP A 468 -23.00 -13.75 6.04
CA ASP A 468 -23.83 -13.62 7.23
C ASP A 468 -23.60 -14.74 8.27
N GLY A 469 -22.94 -15.82 7.88
CA GLY A 469 -22.47 -16.90 8.74
C GLY A 469 -23.55 -17.93 9.10
N ASP A 470 -24.58 -18.09 8.27
CA ASP A 470 -25.66 -19.06 8.46
C ASP A 470 -25.26 -20.49 8.01
N GLY A 471 -24.26 -20.61 7.12
CA GLY A 471 -23.74 -21.85 6.58
C GLY A 471 -24.19 -22.21 5.16
N ILE A 472 -24.80 -21.27 4.43
CA ILE A 472 -24.99 -21.26 2.98
C ILE A 472 -23.95 -20.31 2.37
N GLU A 473 -23.45 -20.64 1.18
CA GLU A 473 -22.48 -19.76 0.50
C GLU A 473 -23.22 -18.66 -0.27
N ASP A 474 -22.72 -17.41 -0.32
CA ASP A 474 -23.44 -16.26 -0.88
C ASP A 474 -23.86 -16.53 -2.35
N GLY A 475 -22.98 -17.15 -3.12
CA GLY A 475 -23.24 -17.60 -4.49
C GLY A 475 -24.33 -18.68 -4.61
N GLU A 476 -24.52 -19.53 -3.60
CA GLU A 476 -25.59 -20.54 -3.54
C GLU A 476 -26.96 -19.88 -3.32
N GLU A 477 -27.05 -18.86 -2.46
CA GLU A 477 -28.30 -18.17 -2.12
C GLU A 477 -28.93 -17.41 -3.29
N LEU A 478 -28.10 -16.95 -4.23
CA LEU A 478 -28.54 -16.20 -5.41
C LEU A 478 -28.96 -17.09 -6.59
N ILE A 479 -28.73 -18.40 -6.50
CA ILE A 479 -29.05 -19.36 -7.55
C ILE A 479 -29.98 -20.42 -6.97
N SER A 480 -31.22 -20.48 -7.47
CA SER A 480 -32.18 -21.54 -7.11
C SER A 480 -31.55 -22.92 -7.33
N GLY A 481 -31.06 -23.50 -6.22
CA GLY A 481 -30.15 -24.64 -6.17
C GLY A 481 -30.87 -25.97 -6.35
N GLU A 482 -30.37 -27.03 -5.69
CA GLU A 482 -31.12 -28.30 -5.59
C GLU A 482 -32.31 -28.18 -4.61
N ASP A 483 -32.23 -27.27 -3.64
CA ASP A 483 -33.26 -26.89 -2.66
C ASP A 483 -34.39 -26.06 -3.28
N GLY A 484 -34.06 -25.16 -4.21
CA GLY A 484 -34.99 -24.34 -4.98
C GLY A 484 -35.31 -22.97 -4.39
N TYR A 485 -34.70 -22.60 -3.26
CA TYR A 485 -34.92 -21.33 -2.56
C TYR A 485 -33.95 -20.24 -3.04
N LEU A 486 -34.25 -18.99 -2.68
CA LEU A 486 -33.43 -17.81 -2.95
C LEU A 486 -33.52 -16.93 -1.71
N THR A 487 -32.45 -16.89 -0.93
CA THR A 487 -32.32 -16.19 0.36
C THR A 487 -31.49 -14.91 0.19
N ASP A 488 -31.38 -14.08 1.24
CA ASP A 488 -30.55 -12.87 1.22
C ASP A 488 -29.17 -13.15 1.84
N PRO A 489 -28.06 -13.11 1.08
CA PRO A 489 -26.73 -13.49 1.57
C PRO A 489 -26.11 -12.55 2.62
N ASN A 490 -26.87 -11.55 3.06
CA ASN A 490 -26.49 -10.66 4.15
C ASN A 490 -27.42 -10.79 5.36
N ASP A 491 -28.34 -11.75 5.35
CA ASP A 491 -29.34 -11.94 6.38
C ASP A 491 -29.59 -13.43 6.66
N ALA A 492 -28.93 -13.92 7.71
CA ALA A 492 -28.94 -15.32 8.10
C ALA A 492 -30.33 -15.91 8.43
N ASP A 493 -31.40 -15.12 8.40
CA ASP A 493 -32.79 -15.46 8.73
C ASP A 493 -33.67 -14.57 7.83
N THR A 494 -33.88 -15.03 6.59
CA THR A 494 -34.40 -14.19 5.51
C THR A 494 -35.85 -13.74 5.73
N ASP A 495 -36.66 -14.51 6.48
CA ASP A 495 -38.05 -14.17 6.78
C ASP A 495 -38.32 -13.67 8.21
N ASP A 496 -37.28 -13.53 9.04
CA ASP A 496 -37.29 -12.99 10.40
C ASP A 496 -38.12 -13.84 11.41
N ASP A 497 -38.29 -15.15 11.20
CA ASP A 497 -39.03 -16.04 12.12
C ASP A 497 -38.16 -16.51 13.32
N GLY A 498 -36.83 -16.43 13.17
CA GLY A 498 -35.82 -16.76 14.18
C GLY A 498 -35.15 -18.13 14.03
N LEU A 499 -35.46 -18.89 12.99
CA LEU A 499 -34.63 -19.94 12.40
C LEU A 499 -33.69 -19.32 11.36
N ASN A 500 -32.50 -19.88 11.17
CA ASN A 500 -31.69 -19.47 10.01
C ASN A 500 -32.04 -20.31 8.79
N ASP A 501 -31.80 -19.73 7.62
CA ASP A 501 -32.13 -20.33 6.33
C ASP A 501 -31.54 -21.74 6.20
N LYS A 502 -30.30 -21.93 6.66
CA LYS A 502 -29.67 -23.26 6.69
C LYS A 502 -30.40 -24.28 7.57
N GLU A 503 -30.82 -23.90 8.78
CA GLU A 503 -31.58 -24.75 9.70
C GLU A 503 -32.93 -25.15 9.10
N GLU A 504 -33.60 -24.21 8.44
CA GLU A 504 -34.86 -24.46 7.75
C GLU A 504 -34.71 -25.43 6.59
N ILE A 505 -33.73 -25.23 5.72
CA ILE A 505 -33.51 -26.07 4.54
C ILE A 505 -33.06 -27.49 4.93
N ASP A 506 -32.13 -27.64 5.88
CA ASP A 506 -31.48 -28.92 6.18
C ASP A 506 -32.11 -29.70 7.36
N GLU A 507 -32.63 -29.01 8.38
CA GLU A 507 -33.15 -29.64 9.61
C GLU A 507 -34.67 -29.73 9.63
N TYR A 508 -35.39 -28.63 9.37
CA TYR A 508 -36.84 -28.56 9.52
C TYR A 508 -37.63 -28.78 8.22
N LEU A 509 -36.98 -28.59 7.07
CA LEU A 509 -37.54 -28.69 5.71
C LEU A 509 -38.67 -27.68 5.44
N THR A 510 -38.60 -26.50 6.06
CA THR A 510 -39.51 -25.35 5.90
C THR A 510 -39.11 -24.48 4.70
N ASP A 511 -39.87 -23.43 4.40
CA ASP A 511 -39.59 -22.47 3.33
C ASP A 511 -38.92 -21.23 3.94
N PRO A 512 -37.61 -21.00 3.77
CA PRO A 512 -36.84 -19.95 4.46
C PRO A 512 -37.14 -18.52 4.03
N ILE A 513 -38.26 -18.32 3.32
CA ILE A 513 -38.74 -17.02 2.86
C ILE A 513 -40.22 -16.83 3.24
N ASP A 514 -40.77 -17.67 4.12
CA ASP A 514 -42.16 -17.69 4.55
C ASP A 514 -42.28 -18.11 6.03
N GLU A 515 -42.43 -17.11 6.92
CA GLU A 515 -42.49 -17.25 8.39
C GLU A 515 -43.44 -18.34 8.94
N ASP A 516 -44.41 -18.81 8.15
CA ASP A 516 -45.43 -19.80 8.50
C ASP A 516 -45.64 -20.73 7.29
N THR A 517 -44.81 -21.77 7.16
CA THR A 517 -44.70 -22.59 5.95
C THR A 517 -46.02 -23.27 5.57
N ASP A 518 -46.81 -23.71 6.55
CA ASP A 518 -48.06 -24.43 6.31
C ASP A 518 -49.33 -23.58 6.46
N ASN A 519 -49.17 -22.30 6.82
CA ASN A 519 -50.16 -21.23 6.87
C ASN A 519 -51.27 -21.48 7.89
N ASP A 520 -50.92 -21.99 9.07
CA ASP A 520 -51.85 -22.36 10.12
C ASP A 520 -52.00 -21.30 11.23
N GLY A 521 -51.08 -20.33 11.25
CA GLY A 521 -51.03 -19.21 12.17
C GLY A 521 -50.04 -19.34 13.34
N LEU A 522 -49.16 -20.34 13.32
CA LEU A 522 -47.92 -20.42 14.10
C LEU A 522 -46.73 -20.21 13.16
N ASP A 523 -45.68 -19.54 13.63
CA ASP A 523 -44.43 -19.45 12.86
C ASP A 523 -43.60 -20.75 13.00
N ASP A 524 -42.74 -21.05 12.03
CA ASP A 524 -42.03 -22.32 11.98
C ASP A 524 -41.16 -22.53 13.24
N LEU A 525 -40.53 -21.47 13.75
CA LEU A 525 -39.84 -21.46 15.04
C LEU A 525 -40.75 -21.85 16.22
N GLU A 526 -41.96 -21.29 16.32
CA GLU A 526 -42.94 -21.55 17.36
C GLU A 526 -43.38 -23.02 17.40
N GLU A 527 -43.32 -23.71 16.27
CA GLU A 527 -43.71 -25.12 16.14
C GLU A 527 -42.57 -26.09 16.49
N VAL A 528 -41.33 -25.75 16.11
CA VAL A 528 -40.15 -26.61 16.35
C VAL A 528 -39.49 -26.34 17.70
N THR A 529 -39.72 -25.16 18.27
CA THR A 529 -39.45 -24.86 19.68
C THR A 529 -40.74 -24.99 20.46
N SER A 530 -40.73 -25.25 21.76
CA SER A 530 -42.01 -25.47 22.49
C SER A 530 -42.84 -24.20 22.70
N GLY A 531 -42.68 -23.19 21.83
CA GLY A 531 -43.40 -21.94 21.77
C GLY A 531 -43.67 -21.21 23.08
N PHE A 532 -44.66 -20.32 23.04
CA PHE A 532 -45.28 -19.74 24.23
C PHE A 532 -46.37 -20.65 24.83
N ASP A 533 -46.95 -21.52 23.99
CA ASP A 533 -48.05 -22.44 24.30
C ASP A 533 -47.57 -23.73 24.99
N GLY A 534 -46.31 -24.12 24.82
CA GLY A 534 -45.71 -25.31 25.42
C GLY A 534 -45.80 -26.57 24.56
N TYR A 535 -46.28 -26.47 23.32
CA TYR A 535 -46.47 -27.59 22.41
C TYR A 535 -45.37 -27.61 21.34
N LEU A 536 -45.10 -28.78 20.78
CA LEU A 536 -44.24 -28.93 19.59
C LEU A 536 -45.16 -29.46 18.51
N THR A 537 -45.31 -28.78 17.39
CA THR A 537 -46.19 -29.20 16.29
C THR A 537 -45.32 -29.59 15.09
N ASN A 538 -45.88 -29.65 13.89
CA ASN A 538 -45.13 -30.00 12.71
C ASN A 538 -45.31 -28.88 11.68
N PRO A 539 -44.26 -28.09 11.37
CA PRO A 539 -44.37 -26.89 10.52
C PRO A 539 -44.69 -27.14 9.03
N LEU A 540 -45.08 -28.36 8.71
CA LEU A 540 -45.43 -28.80 7.36
C LEU A 540 -46.83 -29.44 7.33
N ASP A 541 -47.55 -29.43 8.44
CA ASP A 541 -48.86 -30.05 8.60
C ASP A 541 -49.74 -29.19 9.52
N PRO A 542 -50.67 -28.40 8.94
CA PRO A 542 -51.39 -27.35 9.66
C PRO A 542 -52.45 -27.88 10.65
N ASP A 543 -52.41 -29.16 11.00
CA ASP A 543 -53.35 -29.89 11.87
C ASP A 543 -52.62 -31.18 12.34
N THR A 544 -51.76 -31.04 13.37
CA THR A 544 -50.81 -32.08 13.78
C THR A 544 -51.48 -33.35 14.30
N ASP A 545 -52.65 -33.24 14.92
CA ASP A 545 -53.37 -34.38 15.49
C ASP A 545 -54.54 -34.90 14.63
N GLY A 546 -54.96 -34.12 13.63
CA GLY A 546 -55.90 -34.51 12.59
C GLY A 546 -57.36 -34.46 13.03
N ASP A 547 -57.71 -33.68 14.05
CA ASP A 547 -59.10 -33.51 14.51
C ASP A 547 -59.90 -32.50 13.66
N GLY A 548 -59.19 -31.68 12.88
CA GLY A 548 -59.74 -30.71 11.95
C GLY A 548 -59.76 -29.26 12.45
N LEU A 549 -59.17 -28.95 13.60
CA LEU A 549 -58.68 -27.61 13.97
C LEU A 549 -57.22 -27.47 13.55
N THR A 550 -56.79 -26.25 13.21
CA THR A 550 -55.36 -26.02 12.97
C THR A 550 -54.60 -25.84 14.29
N ASP A 551 -53.31 -26.14 14.31
CA ASP A 551 -52.50 -26.02 15.52
C ASP A 551 -52.51 -24.56 16.02
N GLY A 552 -52.40 -23.61 15.09
CA GLY A 552 -52.59 -22.19 15.35
C GLY A 552 -53.99 -21.81 15.86
N GLU A 553 -55.07 -22.44 15.40
CA GLU A 553 -56.42 -22.19 15.91
C GLU A 553 -56.56 -22.66 17.37
N GLU A 554 -56.03 -23.84 17.68
CA GLU A 554 -56.03 -24.42 19.01
C GLU A 554 -55.22 -23.57 19.99
N SER A 555 -53.97 -23.25 19.66
CA SER A 555 -53.08 -22.48 20.52
C SER A 555 -53.52 -21.02 20.70
N ASN A 556 -53.93 -20.34 19.62
CA ASN A 556 -54.24 -18.91 19.68
C ASN A 556 -55.68 -18.58 20.09
N ASN A 557 -56.66 -19.43 19.73
CA ASN A 557 -58.08 -19.11 19.92
C ASN A 557 -58.76 -19.92 21.03
N TYR A 558 -58.45 -21.21 21.17
CA TYR A 558 -59.20 -22.12 22.03
C TYR A 558 -58.46 -22.51 23.32
N GLY A 559 -57.12 -22.46 23.32
CA GLY A 559 -56.30 -22.94 24.43
C GLY A 559 -56.38 -24.45 24.62
N SER A 560 -56.80 -25.18 23.57
CA SER A 560 -56.69 -26.64 23.47
C SER A 560 -55.25 -27.03 23.10
N SER A 561 -54.98 -28.33 23.05
CA SER A 561 -53.67 -28.90 22.79
C SER A 561 -53.61 -29.39 21.33
N PRO A 562 -52.77 -28.78 20.46
CA PRO A 562 -52.48 -29.20 19.06
C PRO A 562 -51.96 -30.62 18.80
N ARG A 563 -51.98 -31.46 19.83
CA ARG A 563 -51.39 -32.80 19.87
C ARG A 563 -52.35 -33.83 20.43
N SER A 564 -53.58 -33.42 20.75
CA SER A 564 -54.58 -34.22 21.44
C SER A 564 -55.96 -33.86 20.92
N THR A 565 -56.55 -34.76 20.14
CA THR A 565 -57.90 -34.62 19.56
C THR A 565 -59.05 -34.50 20.59
N ASP A 566 -58.73 -34.48 21.88
CA ASP A 566 -59.60 -34.41 23.07
C ASP A 566 -58.67 -33.95 24.19
N THR A 567 -58.59 -32.65 24.42
CA THR A 567 -57.57 -32.03 25.28
C THR A 567 -57.83 -32.27 26.76
N ASP A 568 -59.09 -32.27 27.18
CA ASP A 568 -59.47 -32.39 28.59
C ASP A 568 -59.87 -33.80 29.03
N GLU A 569 -59.86 -34.76 28.09
CA GLU A 569 -60.16 -36.18 28.25
C GLU A 569 -61.60 -36.46 28.75
N ASP A 570 -62.56 -35.58 28.45
CA ASP A 570 -63.97 -35.79 28.81
C ASP A 570 -64.71 -36.71 27.81
N GLY A 571 -64.13 -36.91 26.63
CA GLY A 571 -64.61 -37.80 25.57
C GLY A 571 -65.39 -37.13 24.44
N ILE A 572 -65.38 -35.81 24.33
CA ILE A 572 -65.74 -35.04 23.14
C ILE A 572 -64.44 -34.59 22.45
N GLU A 573 -64.42 -34.57 21.11
CA GLU A 573 -63.23 -34.09 20.37
C GLU A 573 -63.22 -32.55 20.32
N ASP A 574 -62.05 -31.91 20.37
CA ASP A 574 -61.94 -30.44 20.52
C ASP A 574 -62.66 -29.68 19.39
N GLN A 575 -62.55 -30.17 18.14
CA GLN A 575 -63.32 -29.66 17.01
C GLN A 575 -64.86 -29.77 17.19
N GLU A 576 -65.35 -30.83 17.86
CA GLU A 576 -66.79 -30.98 18.15
C GLU A 576 -67.25 -30.01 19.25
N GLU A 577 -66.38 -29.60 20.16
CA GLU A 577 -66.71 -28.67 21.24
C GLU A 577 -66.85 -27.22 20.75
N VAL A 578 -66.01 -26.82 19.80
CA VAL A 578 -66.06 -25.46 19.22
C VAL A 578 -67.11 -25.31 18.12
N THR A 579 -67.57 -26.43 17.54
CA THR A 579 -68.61 -26.47 16.51
C THR A 579 -69.85 -27.21 17.02
N ALA A 580 -70.99 -26.53 17.19
CA ALA A 580 -72.24 -27.03 17.78
C ALA A 580 -72.88 -28.34 17.21
N GLY A 581 -72.17 -29.46 17.21
CA GLY A 581 -72.27 -30.67 16.37
C GLY A 581 -73.67 -31.22 16.04
N GLU A 582 -73.90 -32.52 16.28
CA GLU A 582 -75.25 -33.11 16.16
C GLU A 582 -76.09 -32.89 17.42
N ASP A 583 -75.44 -32.65 18.55
CA ASP A 583 -76.00 -32.42 19.88
C ASP A 583 -76.48 -30.97 20.07
N GLY A 584 -75.84 -30.01 19.40
CA GLY A 584 -76.21 -28.59 19.36
C GLY A 584 -75.60 -27.72 20.46
N TYR A 585 -74.59 -28.21 21.19
CA TYR A 585 -73.92 -27.49 22.28
C TYR A 585 -72.50 -27.06 21.88
N ILE A 586 -72.02 -25.96 22.47
CA ILE A 586 -70.64 -25.49 22.31
C ILE A 586 -70.06 -25.44 23.72
N THR A 587 -68.95 -26.13 23.94
CA THR A 587 -68.24 -26.29 25.21
C THR A 587 -66.81 -25.74 25.09
N ASP A 588 -66.07 -25.69 26.20
CA ASP A 588 -64.68 -25.22 26.23
C ASP A 588 -63.74 -26.44 26.15
N PRO A 589 -63.02 -26.62 25.03
CA PRO A 589 -62.20 -27.82 24.80
C PRO A 589 -61.03 -27.99 25.78
N SER A 590 -60.72 -26.97 26.56
CA SER A 590 -59.69 -27.03 27.61
C SER A 590 -60.25 -27.41 28.99
N SER A 591 -61.56 -27.67 29.10
CA SER A 591 -62.26 -27.74 30.38
C SER A 591 -63.41 -28.75 30.40
N SER A 592 -63.12 -29.93 30.96
CA SER A 592 -64.06 -31.07 31.05
C SER A 592 -65.39 -30.83 31.77
N ASP A 593 -65.62 -29.64 32.34
CA ASP A 593 -66.84 -29.18 33.04
C ASP A 593 -66.98 -27.69 32.73
N THR A 594 -67.56 -27.35 31.57
CA THR A 594 -67.60 -25.99 31.02
C THR A 594 -68.28 -24.99 31.95
N ASP A 595 -69.34 -25.41 32.64
CA ASP A 595 -70.12 -24.53 33.52
C ASP A 595 -69.77 -24.63 35.01
N GLY A 596 -68.91 -25.57 35.38
CA GLY A 596 -68.33 -25.75 36.71
C GLY A 596 -69.28 -26.32 37.73
N ASP A 597 -70.26 -27.11 37.32
CA ASP A 597 -71.33 -27.62 38.16
C ASP A 597 -71.03 -28.99 38.81
N GLY A 598 -70.00 -29.67 38.31
CA GLY A 598 -69.47 -30.94 38.78
C GLY A 598 -69.90 -32.17 37.98
N LEU A 599 -70.49 -31.99 36.80
CA LEU A 599 -70.66 -33.00 35.74
C LEU A 599 -69.69 -32.69 34.61
N THR A 600 -69.27 -33.71 33.86
CA THR A 600 -68.51 -33.43 32.63
C THR A 600 -69.43 -33.14 31.47
N ASP A 601 -68.96 -32.39 30.48
CA ASP A 601 -69.79 -31.98 29.34
C ASP A 601 -70.36 -33.20 28.59
N ASN A 602 -69.53 -34.22 28.38
CA ASN A 602 -69.98 -35.51 27.85
C ASN A 602 -70.99 -36.25 28.76
N GLU A 603 -70.84 -36.20 30.09
CA GLU A 603 -71.83 -36.79 31.01
C GLU A 603 -73.20 -36.09 30.88
N GLU A 604 -73.20 -34.78 30.69
CA GLU A 604 -74.41 -33.98 30.51
C GLU A 604 -75.09 -34.26 29.18
N ILE A 605 -74.33 -34.33 28.09
CA ILE A 605 -74.86 -34.59 26.74
C ILE A 605 -75.36 -36.03 26.63
N ASP A 606 -74.59 -37.01 27.09
CA ASP A 606 -74.78 -38.41 26.70
C ASP A 606 -75.53 -39.23 27.77
N GLN A 607 -75.38 -38.86 29.06
CA GLN A 607 -75.96 -39.60 30.18
C GLN A 607 -77.16 -38.90 30.84
N TYR A 608 -77.07 -37.60 31.09
CA TYR A 608 -78.06 -36.87 31.89
C TYR A 608 -79.03 -35.99 31.08
N LEU A 609 -78.67 -35.66 29.84
CA LEU A 609 -79.42 -34.81 28.90
C LEU A 609 -79.66 -33.39 29.43
N THR A 610 -78.70 -32.85 30.18
CA THR A 610 -78.63 -31.46 30.69
C THR A 610 -77.88 -30.56 29.70
N ASP A 611 -77.84 -29.26 29.95
CA ASP A 611 -77.19 -28.26 29.08
C ASP A 611 -75.80 -27.93 29.64
N PRO A 612 -74.70 -28.42 29.02
CA PRO A 612 -73.34 -28.31 29.58
C PRO A 612 -72.81 -26.87 29.68
N SER A 613 -73.53 -25.91 29.10
CA SER A 613 -73.21 -24.48 29.23
C SER A 613 -73.93 -23.80 30.41
N LYS A 614 -74.71 -24.55 31.19
CA LYS A 614 -75.60 -24.02 32.23
C LYS A 614 -75.62 -24.91 33.47
N ALA A 615 -74.94 -24.41 34.50
CA ALA A 615 -74.89 -25.02 35.82
C ALA A 615 -76.24 -25.08 36.58
N ASP A 616 -77.39 -24.94 35.94
CA ASP A 616 -78.76 -25.09 36.45
C ASP A 616 -79.67 -25.13 35.22
N THR A 617 -79.81 -26.31 34.61
CA THR A 617 -80.48 -26.49 33.32
C THR A 617 -81.96 -26.08 33.40
N ASP A 618 -82.64 -26.41 34.50
CA ASP A 618 -84.08 -26.14 34.66
C ASP A 618 -84.42 -24.81 35.35
N GLY A 619 -83.41 -24.12 35.88
CA GLY A 619 -83.46 -22.75 36.40
C GLY A 619 -84.11 -22.63 37.78
N ASP A 620 -84.08 -23.68 38.60
CA ASP A 620 -84.72 -23.70 39.92
C ASP A 620 -83.81 -23.30 41.11
N GLY A 621 -82.53 -23.06 40.82
CA GLY A 621 -81.53 -22.52 41.72
C GLY A 621 -80.65 -23.56 42.39
N PHE A 622 -80.67 -24.81 41.91
CA PHE A 622 -79.71 -25.86 42.23
C PHE A 622 -78.99 -26.27 40.95
N ASN A 623 -77.71 -26.57 41.06
CA ASN A 623 -76.97 -27.06 39.92
C ASN A 623 -77.16 -28.55 39.69
N ASP A 624 -77.08 -28.97 38.44
CA ASP A 624 -77.46 -30.27 37.93
C ASP A 624 -76.64 -31.37 38.60
N GLY A 625 -75.32 -31.17 38.73
CA GLY A 625 -74.44 -32.08 39.46
C GLY A 625 -74.85 -32.33 40.92
N LYS A 626 -75.35 -31.31 41.62
CA LYS A 626 -75.81 -31.44 43.02
C LYS A 626 -77.19 -32.04 43.15
N GLU A 627 -78.04 -31.83 42.15
CA GLU A 627 -79.32 -32.49 42.06
C GLU A 627 -79.13 -34.00 41.91
N LEU A 628 -78.24 -34.42 41.01
CA LEU A 628 -77.87 -35.82 40.82
C LEU A 628 -77.19 -36.42 42.06
N GLU A 629 -76.29 -35.70 42.73
CA GLU A 629 -75.67 -36.11 44.01
C GLU A 629 -76.73 -36.37 45.10
N LYS A 630 -77.89 -35.69 45.03
CA LYS A 630 -79.03 -35.84 45.94
C LYS A 630 -80.12 -36.76 45.40
N GLY A 631 -79.91 -37.39 44.24
CA GLY A 631 -80.85 -38.31 43.59
C GLY A 631 -82.11 -37.60 43.07
N LYS A 632 -81.97 -36.35 42.63
CA LYS A 632 -83.00 -35.51 42.04
C LYS A 632 -82.85 -35.46 40.52
N ASN A 633 -83.89 -34.94 39.85
CA ASN A 633 -83.94 -34.85 38.40
C ASN A 633 -83.63 -33.42 37.95
N PRO A 634 -82.46 -33.16 37.32
CA PRO A 634 -82.01 -31.82 36.91
C PRO A 634 -82.81 -31.20 35.74
N LEU A 635 -83.79 -31.94 35.20
CA LEU A 635 -84.67 -31.48 34.12
C LEU A 635 -86.09 -31.15 34.60
N ASP A 636 -86.37 -31.23 35.90
CA ASP A 636 -87.69 -30.94 36.46
C ASP A 636 -87.58 -29.95 37.63
N SER A 637 -87.92 -28.69 37.33
CA SER A 637 -87.83 -27.51 38.21
C SER A 637 -88.65 -27.58 39.51
N LYS A 638 -89.21 -28.75 39.83
CA LYS A 638 -90.00 -29.08 41.02
C LYS A 638 -89.39 -30.23 41.82
N ASP A 639 -88.40 -30.93 41.29
CA ASP A 639 -87.72 -32.05 41.93
C ASP A 639 -86.39 -31.66 42.58
N HIS A 640 -86.20 -30.41 42.96
CA HIS A 640 -84.96 -29.99 43.61
C HIS A 640 -84.73 -30.40 45.07
N PRO A 641 -83.49 -30.29 45.56
CA PRO A 641 -83.15 -30.34 46.98
C PRO A 641 -83.83 -29.22 47.79
N ILE A 642 -84.04 -29.46 49.09
CA ILE A 642 -84.58 -28.42 49.98
C ILE A 642 -83.42 -27.52 50.45
N PRO A 643 -83.50 -26.18 50.29
CA PRO A 643 -82.46 -25.26 50.74
C PRO A 643 -82.14 -25.44 52.23
N TRP A 644 -80.88 -25.34 52.63
CA TRP A 644 -80.44 -25.67 53.99
C TRP A 644 -81.07 -24.72 55.04
N TRP A 645 -81.50 -23.54 54.60
CA TRP A 645 -82.23 -22.56 55.41
C TRP A 645 -83.73 -22.92 55.60
N TRP A 646 -84.32 -23.72 54.71
CA TRP A 646 -85.68 -24.27 54.87
C TRP A 646 -85.74 -25.45 55.84
N ALA A 647 -84.65 -26.22 55.96
CA ALA A 647 -84.53 -27.30 56.95
C ALA A 647 -84.65 -26.79 58.41
N LEU A 648 -84.42 -25.49 58.66
CA LEU A 648 -84.59 -24.82 59.96
C LEU A 648 -86.00 -24.29 60.21
N VAL A 649 -86.88 -24.21 59.20
CA VAL A 649 -88.26 -23.68 59.36
C VAL A 649 -89.21 -24.74 59.91
N GLY A 650 -88.83 -26.02 59.90
CA GLY A 650 -89.51 -27.10 60.63
C GLY A 650 -89.43 -26.98 62.17
N SER A 651 -88.62 -26.06 62.70
CA SER A 651 -88.45 -25.82 64.14
C SER A 651 -88.54 -24.34 64.52
N GLY A 652 -89.42 -23.57 63.88
CA GLY A 652 -90.11 -22.43 64.53
C GLY A 652 -89.25 -21.29 65.11
N ILE A 653 -88.12 -20.92 64.51
CA ILE A 653 -87.42 -19.66 64.83
C ILE A 653 -86.90 -19.03 63.52
N GLY A 654 -87.43 -17.85 63.16
CA GLY A 654 -86.95 -17.07 62.02
C GLY A 654 -85.87 -16.06 62.43
N ILE A 655 -84.77 -16.02 61.68
CA ILE A 655 -83.84 -14.89 61.63
C ILE A 655 -83.60 -14.55 60.15
N ILE A 656 -83.89 -13.30 59.80
CA ILE A 656 -83.49 -12.63 58.56
C ILE A 656 -82.09 -12.06 58.80
N VAL A 657 -81.14 -12.37 57.91
CA VAL A 657 -79.82 -11.73 57.87
C VAL A 657 -79.91 -10.53 56.93
N ILE A 658 -79.65 -9.33 57.45
CA ILE A 658 -79.23 -8.18 56.64
C ILE A 658 -77.83 -7.80 57.13
N GLY A 659 -76.92 -7.67 56.17
CA GLY A 659 -75.49 -7.49 56.41
C GLY A 659 -75.12 -6.26 57.26
N SER A 660 -73.99 -6.43 57.94
CA SER A 660 -73.04 -5.39 58.34
C SER A 660 -73.50 -4.35 59.36
N VAL A 661 -73.51 -4.74 60.64
CA VAL A 661 -72.96 -4.03 61.83
C VAL A 661 -73.71 -4.49 63.08
N ALA A 662 -72.97 -5.09 64.01
CA ALA A 662 -73.51 -5.61 65.27
C ALA A 662 -74.00 -4.49 66.19
N GLY A 663 -75.31 -4.43 66.41
CA GLY A 663 -75.96 -3.65 67.45
C GLY A 663 -77.22 -4.37 67.94
N VAL A 664 -77.20 -4.88 69.18
CA VAL A 664 -78.38 -5.50 69.80
C VAL A 664 -79.38 -4.42 70.17
N ILE A 665 -80.49 -4.32 69.44
CA ILE A 665 -81.64 -3.48 69.80
C ILE A 665 -82.77 -4.38 70.28
N ILE A 666 -83.07 -4.32 71.58
CA ILE A 666 -84.30 -4.90 72.14
C ILE A 666 -85.42 -3.88 71.94
N ILE A 667 -86.30 -4.11 70.96
CA ILE A 667 -87.53 -3.31 70.80
C ILE A 667 -88.70 -4.05 71.45
N THR A 668 -89.18 -3.52 72.57
CA THR A 668 -90.47 -3.91 73.14
C THR A 668 -91.60 -3.15 72.44
N LYS A 669 -92.65 -3.90 72.09
CA LYS A 669 -93.78 -3.48 71.28
C LYS A 669 -94.54 -2.30 71.91
N LYS A 670 -94.63 -1.16 71.23
CA LYS A 670 -95.65 -0.15 71.51
C LYS A 670 -96.24 0.44 70.22
N LYS A 671 -97.53 0.69 70.32
CA LYS A 671 -98.55 0.81 69.27
C LYS A 671 -98.76 2.28 68.88
N ALA A 672 -98.89 2.55 67.58
CA ALA A 672 -99.49 3.74 66.93
C ALA A 672 -98.78 5.09 67.23
N ASP A 673 -98.62 6.07 66.33
CA ASP A 673 -99.45 6.57 65.23
C ASP A 673 -98.57 7.33 64.19
N LYS A 674 -98.93 7.19 62.90
CA LYS A 674 -99.20 8.22 61.87
C LYS A 674 -98.38 9.54 61.73
N ILE A 675 -98.13 9.87 60.44
CA ILE A 675 -97.98 11.18 59.73
C ILE A 675 -96.52 11.62 59.52
N GLU A 676 -95.92 11.47 58.32
CA GLU A 676 -96.02 12.23 57.03
C GLU A 676 -94.97 13.37 56.91
N PRO A 677 -94.60 13.84 55.71
CA PRO A 677 -93.23 13.74 55.19
C PRO A 677 -92.55 15.10 54.93
N GLU A 678 -91.22 15.08 54.80
CA GLU A 678 -90.45 15.75 53.73
C GLU A 678 -89.05 15.13 53.66
#